data_AF-A0A2V6UUM0-F1
#
_entry.id   AF-A0A2V6UUM0-F1
#
_cell.length_a   1.000
_cell.length_b   1.000
_cell.length_c   1.000
_cell.angle_alpha   90.00
_cell.angle_beta   90.00
_cell.angle_gamma   90.00
#
_symmetry.space_group_name_H-M   'P 1'
#
loop_
_entity.id
_entity.type
_entity.pdbx_description
1 polymer ?
#
loop_
_entity_poly.entity_id
_entity_poly.type
_entity_poly.pdbx_seq_one_letter_code
_entity_poly.pdbx_strand_id
1 'polypeptide(L)'
;MTAEPGAQDKPFRLDEATIEDLHAAIRSGRTTCVAVVQHYIARVRAYNGVAGLLVTEDGAPVPEAKGAVRAAAPLRFPTETVKASTVLPDLHKYGGPALEYGRMETTASDPEVMQQYGMIVGKPNAGQVNALATLNIRGERSVTCRGDFDRHPSAGPLPPGAPPVCEMFRRLPDALERAAELDATYGRDPDLEKMPMYGVVFSFKDPFDTKDMRTTAGGDARYDIDFPARDHVLVEQLRTKGAIIFAKAVNTEYNGRAGNPGGRHAPDKVLPSTLGYQRSTWGGNPANPYDTTRSASLGSSSGSGVSVSANLVMASLGEETRASCRGPANHNAVALILPHKSLLGFNGGAIGADIYCDRSGILCRTLADCARVVDALKDPLAGYYDPRDPYTTVPRSSVLSTPYASHAKMSGTPGALTGVRIGIVRESMVYPSGSKAEEPIVTAAAREIKTILGGRLGATLTESSDPLWKRDPDVEAMPTDFRRALARLVPIVMPDLLFRLGRDGRPLFKEFAAAIVPTEFMPGKIFGTGTMQPIDYCVALAEGQVAPPANLDIATVQEQELAMAFRFHVPQYLSRRAADWKARGFTETLVDFRTLNARSKFWGDDGRAAFRNWEEVTDPRNPLGQRQGVNERIMLRELLRRVDMMVLIENHLDALVRLHTPFPPGRIGGAYQPGLPGNLRLETFYGPNAGLTEILIPAGYVTTVYDPVWALSPDGTRYVPVPSDTPTTIP
;
A
#
# COMPACT_ATOMS: atom_id res chain seq x y z
N MET A 1 18.41 -44.39 -26.97
CA MET A 1 17.11 -43.83 -26.52
C MET A 1 17.03 -44.00 -25.02
N THR A 2 17.47 -43.00 -24.26
CA THR A 2 17.21 -42.90 -22.83
C THR A 2 16.01 -41.98 -22.69
N ALA A 3 14.88 -42.53 -22.21
CA ALA A 3 13.69 -41.75 -21.95
C ALA A 3 14.03 -40.66 -20.93
N GLU A 4 13.70 -39.41 -21.24
CA GLU A 4 13.70 -38.35 -20.23
C GLU A 4 12.76 -38.77 -19.08
N PRO A 5 13.18 -38.60 -17.81
CA PRO A 5 12.31 -38.91 -16.68
C PRO A 5 11.04 -38.07 -16.78
N GLY A 6 9.88 -38.72 -16.65
CA GLY A 6 8.57 -38.07 -16.71
C GLY A 6 8.46 -36.96 -15.65
N ALA A 7 7.60 -35.97 -15.88
CA ALA A 7 7.42 -34.81 -15.00
C ALA A 7 7.10 -35.15 -13.51
N GLN A 8 6.76 -36.41 -13.21
CA GLN A 8 6.52 -36.92 -11.85
C GLN A 8 7.79 -37.14 -11.01
N ASP A 9 8.97 -37.28 -11.62
CA ASP A 9 10.23 -37.56 -10.89
C ASP A 9 11.03 -36.32 -10.48
N LYS A 10 10.58 -35.11 -10.84
CA LYS A 10 11.28 -33.86 -10.51
C LYS A 10 10.86 -33.33 -9.12
N PRO A 11 11.82 -32.94 -8.25
CA PRO A 11 11.50 -32.35 -6.95
C PRO A 11 10.69 -31.06 -7.12
N PHE A 12 9.73 -30.83 -6.22
CA PHE A 12 8.91 -29.61 -6.23
C PHE A 12 9.79 -28.37 -6.05
N ARG A 13 9.61 -27.38 -6.92
CA ARG A 13 10.27 -26.07 -6.85
C ARG A 13 9.23 -25.03 -6.45
N LEU A 14 9.57 -24.25 -5.43
CA LEU A 14 8.68 -23.24 -4.86
C LEU A 14 8.74 -21.91 -5.63
N ASP A 15 9.88 -21.61 -6.25
CA ASP A 15 10.03 -20.44 -7.11
C ASP A 15 8.97 -20.51 -8.22
N GLU A 16 8.17 -19.45 -8.35
CA GLU A 16 7.11 -19.33 -9.37
C GLU A 16 5.95 -20.33 -9.29
N ALA A 17 5.90 -21.18 -8.27
CA ALA A 17 4.81 -22.13 -8.11
C ALA A 17 3.49 -21.42 -7.85
N THR A 18 2.43 -21.83 -8.55
CA THR A 18 1.06 -21.42 -8.27
C THR A 18 0.47 -22.21 -7.11
N ILE A 19 -0.69 -21.77 -6.59
CA ILE A 19 -1.45 -22.54 -5.59
C ILE A 19 -1.82 -23.93 -6.14
N GLU A 20 -2.12 -24.02 -7.43
CA GLU A 20 -2.46 -25.28 -8.10
C GLU A 20 -1.27 -26.23 -8.19
N ASP A 21 -0.08 -25.72 -8.52
CA ASP A 21 1.15 -26.51 -8.55
C ASP A 21 1.51 -27.08 -7.18
N LEU A 22 1.32 -26.28 -6.12
CA LEU A 22 1.52 -26.71 -4.74
C LEU A 22 0.57 -27.85 -4.36
N HIS A 23 -0.73 -27.68 -4.60
CA HIS A 23 -1.71 -28.73 -4.31
C HIS A 23 -1.42 -30.01 -5.09
N ALA A 24 -1.05 -29.90 -6.38
CA ALA A 24 -0.67 -31.05 -7.19
C ALA A 24 0.61 -31.74 -6.64
N ALA A 25 1.59 -30.96 -6.18
CA ALA A 25 2.81 -31.49 -5.57
C ALA A 25 2.53 -32.23 -4.24
N ILE A 26 1.64 -31.72 -3.40
CA ILE A 26 1.22 -32.38 -2.15
C ILE A 26 0.49 -33.69 -2.47
N ARG A 27 -0.51 -33.67 -3.35
CA ARG A 27 -1.30 -34.86 -3.73
C ARG A 27 -0.45 -35.97 -4.35
N SER A 28 0.54 -35.58 -5.16
CA SER A 28 1.52 -36.52 -5.75
C SER A 28 2.63 -36.96 -4.78
N GLY A 29 2.71 -36.37 -3.58
CA GLY A 29 3.73 -36.69 -2.58
C GLY A 29 5.12 -36.13 -2.87
N ARG A 30 5.24 -35.16 -3.79
CA ARG A 30 6.51 -34.48 -4.13
C ARG A 30 6.93 -33.44 -3.09
N THR A 31 6.02 -33.00 -2.23
CA THR A 31 6.27 -32.12 -1.09
C THR A 31 5.25 -32.36 0.02
N THR A 32 5.48 -31.74 1.18
CA THR A 32 4.52 -31.65 2.30
C THR A 32 4.40 -30.19 2.75
N CYS A 33 3.41 -29.86 3.59
CA CYS A 33 3.28 -28.52 4.17
C CYS A 33 4.53 -28.14 4.97
N VAL A 34 5.08 -29.06 5.78
CA VAL A 34 6.30 -28.84 6.57
C VAL A 34 7.48 -28.52 5.66
N ALA A 35 7.67 -29.29 4.58
CA ALA A 35 8.77 -29.07 3.64
C ALA A 35 8.65 -27.68 2.96
N VAL A 36 7.43 -27.24 2.65
CA VAL A 36 7.16 -25.91 2.07
C VAL A 36 7.51 -24.80 3.07
N VAL A 37 7.10 -24.90 4.33
CA VAL A 37 7.44 -23.90 5.36
C VAL A 37 8.94 -23.86 5.62
N GLN A 38 9.61 -25.00 5.70
CA GLN A 38 11.07 -25.06 5.85
C GLN A 38 11.80 -24.39 4.68
N HIS A 39 11.31 -24.58 3.45
CA HIS A 39 11.86 -23.90 2.28
C HIS A 39 11.72 -22.37 2.42
N TYR A 40 10.54 -21.86 2.78
CA TYR A 40 10.37 -20.42 2.98
C TYR A 40 11.26 -19.87 4.11
N ILE A 41 11.42 -20.60 5.23
CA ILE A 41 12.38 -20.21 6.28
C ILE A 41 13.80 -20.11 5.72
N ALA A 42 14.23 -21.06 4.89
CA ALA A 42 15.56 -21.03 4.27
C ALA A 42 15.73 -19.81 3.35
N ARG A 43 14.71 -19.47 2.54
CA ARG A 43 14.74 -18.27 1.70
C ARG A 43 14.75 -16.98 2.51
N VAL A 44 14.00 -16.91 3.59
CA VAL A 44 14.00 -15.77 4.50
C VAL A 44 15.40 -15.56 5.11
N ARG A 45 16.08 -16.63 5.52
CA ARG A 45 17.48 -16.54 5.98
C ARG A 45 18.43 -16.02 4.90
N ALA A 46 18.19 -16.38 3.64
CA ALA A 46 19.04 -15.98 2.53
C ALA A 46 18.83 -14.52 2.11
N TYR A 47 17.59 -14.01 2.12
CA TYR A 47 17.24 -12.78 1.43
C TYR A 47 16.50 -11.72 2.28
N ASN A 48 16.06 -12.02 3.51
CA ASN A 48 15.23 -11.10 4.31
C ASN A 48 16.00 -10.26 5.36
N GLY A 49 17.21 -9.82 5.01
CA GLY A 49 18.05 -8.93 5.82
C GLY A 49 17.96 -7.46 5.43
N VAL A 50 18.78 -6.63 6.05
CA VAL A 50 18.84 -5.17 5.84
C VAL A 50 19.44 -4.83 4.48
N ALA A 51 18.80 -3.89 3.76
CA ALA A 51 19.21 -3.47 2.41
C ALA A 51 19.61 -1.99 2.31
N GLY A 52 19.69 -1.26 3.43
CA GLY A 52 19.98 0.17 3.48
C GLY A 52 21.25 0.52 4.26
N LEU A 53 21.89 1.61 3.88
CA LEU A 53 23.02 2.25 4.56
C LEU A 53 22.55 3.51 5.29
N LEU A 54 23.10 3.78 6.47
CA LEU A 54 22.87 5.05 7.16
C LEU A 54 23.58 6.19 6.40
N VAL A 55 22.92 7.34 6.32
CA VAL A 55 23.54 8.58 5.85
C VAL A 55 23.92 9.44 7.05
N THR A 56 25.20 9.43 7.42
CA THR A 56 25.75 10.19 8.54
C THR A 56 26.38 11.49 8.06
N GLU A 57 26.55 12.47 8.96
CA GLU A 57 27.14 13.77 8.62
C GLU A 57 28.54 13.65 7.97
N ASP A 58 29.41 12.85 8.57
CA ASP A 58 30.83 12.70 8.21
C ASP A 58 31.13 11.48 7.33
N GLY A 59 30.26 10.47 7.36
CA GLY A 59 30.46 9.19 6.68
C GLY A 59 31.33 8.21 7.46
N ALA A 60 31.53 8.45 8.76
CA ALA A 60 32.26 7.53 9.62
C ALA A 60 31.43 6.26 9.87
N PRO A 61 32.09 5.08 9.96
CA PRO A 61 31.41 3.85 10.33
C PRO A 61 30.72 3.96 11.69
N VAL A 62 29.56 3.32 11.83
CA VAL A 62 28.86 3.19 13.11
C VAL A 62 29.25 1.89 13.82
N PRO A 63 29.14 1.81 15.16
CA PRO A 63 29.33 0.57 15.89
C PRO A 63 28.38 -0.53 15.41
N GLU A 64 28.80 -1.78 15.59
CA GLU A 64 27.90 -2.92 15.40
C GLU A 64 26.68 -2.80 16.33
N ALA A 65 25.52 -3.13 15.79
CA ALA A 65 24.25 -3.02 16.49
C ALA A 65 23.51 -4.35 16.47
N LYS A 66 22.96 -4.74 17.63
CA LYS A 66 22.15 -5.95 17.76
C LYS A 66 20.75 -5.70 17.20
N GLY A 67 20.36 -6.42 16.15
CA GLY A 67 19.01 -6.35 15.60
C GLY A 67 18.06 -7.41 16.18
N ALA A 68 16.77 -7.25 15.87
CA ALA A 68 15.77 -8.27 16.15
C ALA A 68 16.10 -9.60 15.44
N VAL A 69 15.64 -10.72 16.00
CA VAL A 69 15.83 -12.05 15.40
C VAL A 69 14.79 -12.27 14.31
N ARG A 70 15.23 -12.78 13.15
CA ARG A 70 14.38 -13.26 12.06
C ARG A 70 14.93 -14.56 11.50
N ALA A 71 14.09 -15.58 11.48
CA ALA A 71 14.41 -16.93 11.02
C ALA A 71 15.61 -17.52 11.77
N ALA A 72 15.58 -17.40 13.11
CA ALA A 72 16.59 -17.85 14.06
C ALA A 72 17.96 -17.14 13.96
N ALA A 73 18.06 -16.02 13.25
CA ALA A 73 19.28 -15.22 13.17
C ALA A 73 19.01 -13.74 13.51
N PRO A 74 19.84 -13.09 14.34
CA PRO A 74 19.77 -11.64 14.53
C PRO A 74 20.01 -10.91 13.20
N LEU A 75 19.23 -9.86 12.94
CA LEU A 75 19.51 -8.94 11.85
C LEU A 75 20.90 -8.32 12.00
N ARG A 76 21.64 -8.28 10.89
CA ARG A 76 22.93 -7.61 10.79
C ARG A 76 22.77 -6.29 10.06
N PHE A 77 23.19 -5.20 10.68
CA PHE A 77 23.22 -3.88 10.08
C PHE A 77 24.60 -3.60 9.49
N PRO A 78 24.69 -2.99 8.30
CA PRO A 78 25.95 -2.47 7.79
C PRO A 78 26.53 -1.43 8.76
N THR A 79 27.81 -1.56 9.10
CA THR A 79 28.56 -0.56 9.87
C THR A 79 29.08 0.57 9.00
N GLU A 80 29.27 0.30 7.70
CA GLU A 80 29.59 1.32 6.71
C GLU A 80 28.42 2.31 6.55
N THR A 81 28.76 3.58 6.37
CA THR A 81 27.80 4.67 6.21
C THR A 81 28.13 5.50 4.98
N VAL A 82 27.20 6.35 4.59
CA VAL A 82 27.36 7.29 3.47
C VAL A 82 27.44 8.71 4.03
N LYS A 83 28.46 9.46 3.62
CA LYS A 83 28.61 10.87 4.01
C LYS A 83 27.49 11.72 3.42
N ALA A 84 26.80 12.51 4.23
CA ALA A 84 25.64 13.29 3.81
C ALA A 84 25.92 14.23 2.62
N SER A 85 27.13 14.81 2.53
CA SER A 85 27.53 15.68 1.42
C SER A 85 27.65 14.96 0.07
N THR A 86 27.59 13.63 0.03
CA THR A 86 27.56 12.84 -1.22
C THR A 86 26.14 12.62 -1.73
N VAL A 87 25.14 12.78 -0.86
CA VAL A 87 23.71 12.65 -1.19
C VAL A 87 23.10 14.03 -1.42
N LEU A 88 23.52 15.01 -0.62
CA LEU A 88 23.00 16.37 -0.61
C LEU A 88 24.08 17.34 -1.13
N PRO A 89 23.92 17.93 -2.32
CA PRO A 89 24.91 18.86 -2.88
C PRO A 89 24.95 20.16 -2.07
N ASP A 90 26.07 20.89 -2.13
CA ASP A 90 26.24 22.18 -1.45
C ASP A 90 25.91 22.18 0.06
N LEU A 91 26.03 21.03 0.75
CA LEU A 91 25.67 20.89 2.16
C LEU A 91 26.36 21.90 3.09
N HIS A 92 27.58 22.32 2.76
CA HIS A 92 28.31 23.36 3.51
C HIS A 92 27.66 24.75 3.47
N LYS A 93 26.71 24.99 2.54
CA LYS A 93 25.93 26.24 2.43
C LYS A 93 24.55 26.12 3.06
N TYR A 94 24.17 24.94 3.55
CA TYR A 94 22.86 24.70 4.12
C TYR A 94 22.73 25.45 5.46
N GLY A 95 21.79 26.39 5.53
CA GLY A 95 21.49 27.21 6.70
C GLY A 95 20.08 26.96 7.26
N GLY A 96 19.43 25.86 6.87
CA GLY A 96 18.08 25.50 7.29
C GLY A 96 18.02 24.80 8.66
N PRO A 97 16.82 24.29 9.04
CA PRO A 97 16.66 23.47 10.23
C PRO A 97 17.60 22.25 10.23
N ALA A 98 18.00 21.77 11.40
CA ALA A 98 18.93 20.65 11.50
C ALA A 98 18.47 19.43 10.68
N LEU A 99 19.40 18.76 9.99
CA LEU A 99 19.07 17.56 9.21
C LEU A 99 18.97 16.33 10.12
N GLU A 100 18.02 15.45 9.82
CA GLU A 100 17.80 14.19 10.53
C GLU A 100 18.75 13.09 10.01
N TYR A 101 20.04 13.21 10.35
CA TYR A 101 21.06 12.23 9.96
C TYR A 101 20.76 10.81 10.45
N GLY A 102 21.23 9.85 9.66
CA GLY A 102 21.11 8.42 9.94
C GLY A 102 21.82 8.03 11.23
N ARG A 103 21.18 7.19 12.05
CA ARG A 103 21.78 6.62 13.26
C ARG A 103 21.21 5.24 13.57
N MET A 104 21.93 4.47 14.38
CA MET A 104 21.35 3.35 15.10
C MET A 104 20.69 3.84 16.38
N GLU A 105 19.48 3.39 16.66
CA GLU A 105 18.77 3.71 17.90
C GLU A 105 18.07 2.47 18.48
N THR A 106 18.01 2.35 19.80
CA THR A 106 17.28 1.27 20.47
C THR A 106 15.78 1.38 20.22
N THR A 107 15.11 0.23 20.04
CA THR A 107 13.66 0.23 19.87
C THR A 107 12.95 0.54 21.20
N ALA A 108 11.75 1.11 21.12
CA ALA A 108 10.86 1.31 22.25
C ALA A 108 10.37 -0.04 22.78
N SER A 109 9.88 -0.90 21.88
CA SER A 109 9.29 -2.19 22.23
C SER A 109 10.28 -3.17 22.87
N ASP A 110 11.52 -3.23 22.38
CA ASP A 110 12.60 -4.00 22.99
C ASP A 110 13.91 -3.19 23.04
N PRO A 111 14.28 -2.65 24.22
CA PRO A 111 15.49 -1.82 24.34
C PRO A 111 16.79 -2.62 24.16
N GLU A 112 16.75 -3.96 24.10
CA GLU A 112 17.93 -4.79 23.83
C GLU A 112 18.33 -4.86 22.36
N VAL A 113 17.48 -4.36 21.45
CA VAL A 113 17.74 -4.34 20.01
C VAL A 113 17.64 -2.93 19.45
N MET A 114 18.31 -2.72 18.31
CA MET A 114 18.39 -1.44 17.62
C MET A 114 17.86 -1.53 16.19
N GLN A 115 17.53 -0.36 15.63
CA GLN A 115 17.10 -0.18 14.25
C GLN A 115 17.70 1.12 13.65
N GLN A 116 17.70 1.24 12.32
CA GLN A 116 18.12 2.43 11.57
C GLN A 116 17.05 3.53 11.61
N TYR A 117 17.41 4.69 12.15
CA TYR A 117 16.60 5.92 12.20
C TYR A 117 17.25 6.98 11.31
N GLY A 118 16.49 8.02 10.95
CA GLY A 118 16.96 9.14 10.14
C GLY A 118 17.33 8.76 8.70
N MET A 119 18.12 9.60 8.03
CA MET A 119 18.43 9.41 6.62
C MET A 119 19.11 8.07 6.32
N ILE A 120 18.64 7.39 5.26
CA ILE A 120 19.23 6.17 4.72
C ILE A 120 19.31 6.25 3.20
N VAL A 121 20.17 5.44 2.59
CA VAL A 121 20.17 5.17 1.14
C VAL A 121 20.15 3.67 0.90
N GLY A 122 19.66 3.24 -0.26
CA GLY A 122 19.66 1.82 -0.61
C GLY A 122 21.08 1.34 -0.95
N LYS A 123 21.41 0.12 -0.53
CA LYS A 123 22.70 -0.51 -0.81
C LYS A 123 22.65 -1.20 -2.18
N PRO A 124 23.53 -0.88 -3.14
CA PRO A 124 23.60 -1.61 -4.40
C PRO A 124 23.90 -3.09 -4.18
N ASN A 125 23.21 -3.97 -4.91
CA ASN A 125 23.40 -5.43 -4.86
C ASN A 125 23.45 -5.98 -3.42
N ALA A 126 22.52 -5.54 -2.58
CA ALA A 126 22.54 -5.88 -1.16
C ALA A 126 22.43 -7.39 -0.87
N GLY A 127 21.89 -8.16 -1.82
CA GLY A 127 21.53 -9.57 -1.63
C GLY A 127 20.41 -9.78 -0.61
N GLN A 128 19.82 -8.68 -0.13
CA GLN A 128 18.80 -8.64 0.91
C GLN A 128 17.69 -7.66 0.51
N VAL A 129 16.46 -7.89 0.96
CA VAL A 129 15.29 -7.10 0.55
C VAL A 129 14.42 -6.60 1.70
N ASN A 130 14.63 -7.11 2.93
CA ASN A 130 13.89 -6.71 4.14
C ASN A 130 12.35 -6.69 3.99
N ALA A 131 11.74 -7.75 3.49
CA ALA A 131 10.31 -7.81 3.20
C ALA A 131 9.41 -8.15 4.40
N LEU A 132 9.88 -9.01 5.32
CA LEU A 132 9.10 -9.56 6.43
C LEU A 132 9.64 -9.06 7.77
N ALA A 133 8.74 -8.59 8.64
CA ALA A 133 9.06 -7.96 9.93
C ALA A 133 9.07 -8.97 11.09
N THR A 134 8.01 -9.76 11.20
CA THR A 134 7.78 -10.76 12.26
C THR A 134 7.45 -12.10 11.60
N LEU A 135 8.04 -13.19 12.05
CA LEU A 135 7.78 -14.54 11.54
C LEU A 135 7.07 -15.36 12.60
N ASN A 136 6.13 -16.21 12.20
CA ASN A 136 5.43 -17.14 13.08
C ASN A 136 6.31 -18.36 13.39
N ILE A 137 7.40 -18.10 14.10
CA ILE A 137 8.38 -19.08 14.57
C ILE A 137 8.47 -18.92 16.09
N ARG A 138 8.47 -20.04 16.80
CA ARG A 138 8.65 -20.09 18.26
C ARG A 138 9.74 -19.14 18.75
N GLY A 139 9.39 -18.28 19.70
CA GLY A 139 10.32 -17.35 20.35
C GLY A 139 10.63 -16.06 19.57
N GLU A 140 10.19 -15.92 18.33
CA GLU A 140 10.43 -14.72 17.48
C GLU A 140 9.16 -13.93 17.18
N ARG A 141 8.00 -14.57 17.33
CA ARG A 141 6.69 -14.05 16.90
C ARG A 141 6.08 -12.96 17.80
N SER A 142 6.67 -12.71 18.98
CA SER A 142 6.24 -11.68 19.94
C SER A 142 7.44 -11.17 20.75
N VAL A 143 7.47 -9.88 21.04
CA VAL A 143 8.41 -9.27 21.99
C VAL A 143 7.96 -9.54 23.43
N THR A 144 6.64 -9.51 23.70
CA THR A 144 6.07 -9.84 25.01
C THR A 144 6.40 -11.29 25.42
N CYS A 145 6.31 -12.23 24.48
CA CYS A 145 6.56 -13.66 24.68
C CYS A 145 7.78 -14.15 23.88
N ARG A 146 8.91 -13.46 24.03
CA ARG A 146 10.15 -13.74 23.29
C ARG A 146 10.92 -14.94 23.83
N GLY A 147 11.70 -15.59 22.97
CA GLY A 147 12.59 -16.70 23.32
C GLY A 147 11.87 -17.83 24.06
N ASP A 148 12.44 -18.26 25.19
CA ASP A 148 11.89 -19.35 26.01
C ASP A 148 10.54 -19.04 26.67
N PHE A 149 10.01 -17.82 26.56
CA PHE A 149 8.65 -17.50 27.00
C PHE A 149 7.59 -18.07 26.04
N ASP A 150 7.98 -18.49 24.83
CA ASP A 150 7.12 -19.13 23.84
C ASP A 150 7.53 -20.58 23.53
N ARG A 151 8.36 -21.19 24.39
CA ARG A 151 8.72 -22.60 24.22
C ARG A 151 7.48 -23.51 24.26
N HIS A 152 7.47 -24.53 23.41
CA HIS A 152 6.35 -25.46 23.29
C HIS A 152 5.96 -26.07 24.66
N PRO A 153 4.67 -26.26 24.98
CA PRO A 153 4.22 -26.83 26.26
C PRO A 153 4.89 -28.14 26.67
N SER A 154 5.26 -29.00 25.72
CA SER A 154 5.97 -30.25 26.01
C SER A 154 7.38 -30.06 26.59
N ALA A 155 7.98 -28.87 26.48
CA ALA A 155 9.27 -28.53 27.07
C ALA A 155 9.17 -28.16 28.57
N GLY A 156 7.99 -28.27 29.17
CA GLY A 156 7.76 -28.02 30.59
C GLY A 156 7.26 -26.60 30.90
N PRO A 157 7.37 -26.15 32.16
CA PRO A 157 6.89 -24.84 32.60
C PRO A 157 7.72 -23.71 31.99
N LEU A 158 7.11 -22.53 31.86
CA LEU A 158 7.81 -21.31 31.43
C LEU A 158 8.85 -20.85 32.46
N PRO A 159 9.91 -20.12 32.02
CA PRO A 159 10.94 -19.65 32.93
C PRO A 159 10.36 -18.59 33.88
N PRO A 160 10.98 -18.38 35.07
CA PRO A 160 10.65 -17.23 35.90
C PRO A 160 10.73 -15.92 35.12
N GLY A 161 9.78 -15.02 35.35
CA GLY A 161 9.70 -13.72 34.65
C GLY A 161 8.89 -13.73 33.35
N ALA A 162 8.46 -14.89 32.85
CA ALA A 162 7.53 -14.94 31.71
C ALA A 162 6.18 -14.31 32.08
N PRO A 163 5.65 -13.36 31.28
CA PRO A 163 4.31 -12.82 31.50
C PRO A 163 3.24 -13.93 31.48
N PRO A 164 2.20 -13.87 32.35
CA PRO A 164 1.18 -14.91 32.40
C PRO A 164 0.46 -15.17 31.06
N VAL A 165 0.34 -14.15 30.21
CA VAL A 165 -0.25 -14.27 28.87
C VAL A 165 0.53 -15.23 27.97
N CYS A 166 1.82 -15.42 28.22
CA CYS A 166 2.68 -16.29 27.41
C CYS A 166 2.32 -17.78 27.58
N GLU A 167 1.70 -18.17 28.69
CA GLU A 167 1.19 -19.54 28.85
C GLU A 167 0.01 -19.82 27.91
N MET A 168 -0.83 -18.82 27.63
CA MET A 168 -1.86 -18.91 26.60
C MET A 168 -1.24 -18.88 25.20
N PHE A 169 -0.35 -17.91 24.96
CA PHE A 169 0.27 -17.68 23.66
C PHE A 169 1.01 -18.91 23.14
N ARG A 170 1.84 -19.55 23.98
CA ARG A 170 2.65 -20.70 23.58
C ARG A 170 1.82 -21.94 23.24
N ARG A 171 0.52 -21.96 23.50
CA ARG A 171 -0.37 -23.06 23.08
C ARG A 171 -0.87 -22.89 21.64
N LEU A 172 -0.71 -21.70 21.07
CA LEU A 172 -0.97 -21.49 19.65
C LEU A 172 0.16 -22.12 18.82
N PRO A 173 -0.16 -22.90 17.78
CA PRO A 173 0.87 -23.50 16.94
C PRO A 173 1.64 -22.40 16.20
N ASP A 174 2.94 -22.56 16.03
CA ASP A 174 3.70 -21.77 15.07
C ASP A 174 3.48 -22.27 13.62
N ALA A 175 4.14 -21.66 12.63
CA ALA A 175 3.93 -22.05 11.24
C ALA A 175 4.38 -23.49 10.93
N LEU A 176 5.44 -23.98 11.57
CA LEU A 176 5.95 -25.35 11.37
C LEU A 176 5.04 -26.37 12.07
N GLU A 177 4.60 -26.07 13.28
CA GLU A 177 3.65 -26.90 14.02
C GLU A 177 2.31 -26.98 13.28
N ARG A 178 1.81 -25.85 12.76
CA ARG A 178 0.58 -25.84 11.97
C ARG A 178 0.73 -26.65 10.67
N ALA A 179 1.88 -26.55 10.02
CA ALA A 179 2.16 -27.35 8.83
C ALA A 179 2.20 -28.86 9.16
N ALA A 180 2.80 -29.23 10.30
CA ALA A 180 2.86 -30.61 10.76
C ALA A 180 1.48 -31.16 11.14
N GLU A 181 0.62 -30.35 11.77
CA GLU A 181 -0.78 -30.71 12.04
C GLU A 181 -1.56 -31.01 10.76
N LEU A 182 -1.41 -30.15 9.74
CA LEU A 182 -2.06 -30.35 8.44
C LEU A 182 -1.57 -31.65 7.78
N ASP A 183 -0.25 -31.81 7.68
CA ASP A 183 0.36 -33.02 7.11
C ASP A 183 -0.06 -34.30 7.85
N ALA A 184 -0.14 -34.27 9.19
CA ALA A 184 -0.56 -35.42 9.98
C ALA A 184 -2.06 -35.74 9.83
N THR A 185 -2.90 -34.71 9.67
CA THR A 185 -4.36 -34.87 9.61
C THR A 185 -4.84 -35.29 8.22
N TYR A 186 -4.28 -34.69 7.16
CA TYR A 186 -4.78 -34.84 5.79
C TYR A 186 -3.76 -35.44 4.83
N GLY A 187 -2.47 -35.36 5.16
CA GLY A 187 -1.39 -35.89 4.33
C GLY A 187 -1.47 -35.44 2.88
N ARG A 188 -1.67 -36.41 1.99
CA ARG A 188 -1.75 -36.20 0.53
C ARG A 188 -3.18 -36.11 0.01
N ASP A 189 -4.19 -36.24 0.88
CA ASP A 189 -5.60 -36.27 0.49
C ASP A 189 -6.42 -35.17 1.18
N PRO A 190 -6.05 -33.88 1.02
CA PRO A 190 -6.88 -32.79 1.52
C PRO A 190 -8.15 -32.63 0.68
N ASP A 191 -9.26 -32.38 1.37
CA ASP A 191 -10.51 -31.88 0.78
C ASP A 191 -10.29 -30.42 0.34
N LEU A 192 -9.84 -30.21 -0.89
CA LEU A 192 -9.54 -28.88 -1.45
C LEU A 192 -10.79 -28.03 -1.74
N GLU A 193 -12.00 -28.62 -1.69
CA GLU A 193 -13.23 -27.82 -1.77
C GLU A 193 -13.46 -27.08 -0.45
N LYS A 194 -13.22 -27.75 0.68
CA LYS A 194 -13.30 -27.13 2.02
C LYS A 194 -12.04 -26.38 2.42
N MET A 195 -10.88 -26.82 1.92
CA MET A 195 -9.58 -26.25 2.21
C MET A 195 -8.87 -25.78 0.94
N PRO A 196 -9.43 -24.80 0.20
CA PRO A 196 -8.83 -24.31 -1.02
C PRO A 196 -7.46 -23.64 -0.81
N MET A 197 -7.04 -23.39 0.44
CA MET A 197 -5.75 -22.80 0.79
C MET A 197 -4.82 -23.79 1.51
N TYR A 198 -5.08 -25.10 1.40
CA TYR A 198 -4.30 -26.14 2.09
C TYR A 198 -2.79 -26.03 1.81
N GLY A 199 -2.01 -25.69 2.85
CA GLY A 199 -0.56 -25.53 2.75
C GLY A 199 -0.09 -24.24 2.08
N VAL A 200 -1.00 -23.38 1.61
CA VAL A 200 -0.65 -22.09 1.02
C VAL A 200 -0.09 -21.18 2.10
N VAL A 201 1.12 -20.65 1.87
CA VAL A 201 1.86 -19.84 2.85
C VAL A 201 1.62 -18.36 2.59
N PHE A 202 1.12 -17.66 3.62
CA PHE A 202 0.77 -16.24 3.55
C PHE A 202 1.68 -15.36 4.39
N SER A 203 1.95 -14.15 3.88
CA SER A 203 2.20 -12.99 4.74
C SER A 203 1.00 -12.06 4.81
N PHE A 204 0.92 -11.27 5.86
CA PHE A 204 -0.06 -10.20 6.01
C PHE A 204 0.68 -8.92 6.34
N LYS A 205 0.30 -7.79 5.73
CA LYS A 205 0.76 -6.46 6.17
C LYS A 205 0.63 -6.35 7.70
N ASP A 206 1.59 -5.70 8.37
CA ASP A 206 1.62 -5.69 9.84
C ASP A 206 0.32 -5.25 10.55
N PRO A 207 -0.50 -4.31 10.04
CA PRO A 207 -1.70 -3.88 10.74
C PRO A 207 -2.79 -4.93 10.94
N PHE A 208 -2.85 -5.99 10.13
CA PHE A 208 -3.90 -7.02 10.27
C PHE A 208 -3.70 -7.81 11.57
N ASP A 209 -4.72 -7.91 12.42
CA ASP A 209 -4.61 -8.71 13.65
C ASP A 209 -4.34 -10.20 13.34
N THR A 210 -3.32 -10.76 13.99
CA THR A 210 -2.98 -12.18 13.96
C THR A 210 -2.71 -12.62 15.39
N LYS A 211 -3.52 -13.51 15.96
CA LYS A 211 -3.45 -13.81 17.41
C LYS A 211 -2.15 -14.46 17.89
N ASP A 212 -1.35 -14.97 16.94
CA ASP A 212 -0.10 -15.68 17.16
C ASP A 212 1.14 -14.87 16.75
N MET A 213 1.00 -13.60 16.37
CA MET A 213 2.13 -12.72 16.07
C MET A 213 1.86 -11.29 16.53
N ARG A 214 2.94 -10.55 16.82
CA ARG A 214 2.88 -9.10 17.04
C ARG A 214 2.13 -8.40 15.90
N THR A 215 1.23 -7.48 16.26
CA THR A 215 0.53 -6.58 15.34
C THR A 215 0.59 -5.16 15.88
N THR A 216 1.35 -4.28 15.22
CA THR A 216 1.61 -2.89 15.68
C THR A 216 1.52 -1.86 14.55
N ALA A 217 0.99 -2.24 13.40
CA ALA A 217 0.91 -1.43 12.18
C ALA A 217 2.24 -0.85 11.70
N GLY A 218 3.34 -1.58 11.91
CA GLY A 218 4.70 -1.17 11.63
C GLY A 218 5.28 -0.18 12.65
N GLY A 219 4.48 0.29 13.61
CA GLY A 219 4.94 1.16 14.68
C GLY A 219 5.81 0.43 15.69
N ASP A 220 6.77 1.16 16.25
CA ASP A 220 7.54 0.70 17.41
C ASP A 220 7.00 1.33 18.69
N ALA A 221 6.04 0.63 19.31
CA ALA A 221 5.41 1.05 20.56
C ALA A 221 5.44 -0.07 21.61
N ARG A 222 5.60 0.29 22.88
CA ARG A 222 5.52 -0.65 24.01
C ARG A 222 4.07 -0.98 24.36
N TYR A 223 3.53 -2.02 23.73
CA TYR A 223 2.30 -2.68 24.18
C TYR A 223 2.56 -3.52 25.43
N ASP A 224 1.56 -3.69 26.29
CA ASP A 224 1.67 -4.68 27.36
C ASP A 224 1.60 -6.10 26.77
N ILE A 225 0.75 -6.28 25.75
CA ILE A 225 0.60 -7.51 24.97
C ILE A 225 0.65 -7.14 23.48
N ASP A 226 1.78 -7.40 22.83
CA ASP A 226 2.06 -6.92 21.46
C ASP A 226 1.37 -7.70 20.34
N PHE A 227 0.77 -8.86 20.65
CA PHE A 227 -0.17 -9.60 19.80
C PHE A 227 -1.63 -9.36 20.21
N PRO A 228 -2.59 -9.41 19.27
CA PRO A 228 -4.01 -9.27 19.56
C PRO A 228 -4.60 -10.56 20.15
N ALA A 229 -5.71 -10.44 20.88
CA ALA A 229 -6.41 -11.59 21.44
C ALA A 229 -7.12 -12.45 20.37
N ARG A 230 -7.34 -11.92 19.17
CA ARG A 230 -8.08 -12.57 18.07
C ARG A 230 -7.41 -12.31 16.73
N ASP A 231 -7.74 -13.14 15.75
CA ASP A 231 -7.38 -12.90 14.36
C ASP A 231 -8.30 -11.82 13.77
N HIS A 232 -7.81 -11.08 12.77
CA HIS A 232 -8.67 -10.36 11.84
C HIS A 232 -9.55 -11.38 11.08
N VAL A 233 -10.80 -11.04 10.75
CA VAL A 233 -11.73 -11.98 10.09
C VAL A 233 -11.14 -12.60 8.80
N LEU A 234 -10.47 -11.82 7.95
CA LEU A 234 -9.76 -12.33 6.77
C LEU A 234 -8.66 -13.35 7.10
N VAL A 235 -7.90 -13.16 8.18
CA VAL A 235 -6.88 -14.13 8.64
C VAL A 235 -7.57 -15.43 9.09
N GLU A 236 -8.64 -15.32 9.88
CA GLU A 236 -9.43 -16.46 10.35
C GLU A 236 -10.01 -17.28 9.18
N GLN A 237 -10.60 -16.60 8.18
CA GLN A 237 -11.19 -17.24 7.00
C GLN A 237 -10.18 -18.02 6.17
N LEU A 238 -8.92 -17.57 6.08
CA LEU A 238 -7.87 -18.32 5.39
C LEU A 238 -7.37 -19.50 6.24
N ARG A 239 -7.17 -19.31 7.55
CA ARG A 239 -6.72 -20.39 8.46
C ARG A 239 -7.69 -21.56 8.46
N THR A 240 -9.00 -21.29 8.53
CA THR A 240 -10.04 -22.33 8.52
C THR A 240 -10.10 -23.09 7.20
N LYS A 241 -9.56 -22.50 6.12
CA LYS A 241 -9.45 -23.07 4.78
C LYS A 241 -8.07 -23.64 4.45
N GLY A 242 -7.26 -23.91 5.48
CA GLY A 242 -5.98 -24.64 5.35
C GLY A 242 -4.74 -23.78 5.14
N ALA A 243 -4.86 -22.45 5.16
CA ALA A 243 -3.72 -21.55 5.00
C ALA A 243 -2.75 -21.59 6.18
N ILE A 244 -1.47 -21.39 5.90
CA ILE A 244 -0.41 -21.21 6.89
C ILE A 244 -0.07 -19.72 6.95
N ILE A 245 -0.40 -19.08 8.07
CA ILE A 245 -0.11 -17.66 8.31
C ILE A 245 1.31 -17.56 8.87
N PHE A 246 2.25 -17.24 7.99
CA PHE A 246 3.68 -17.40 8.24
C PHE A 246 4.36 -16.12 8.73
N ALA A 247 3.93 -14.95 8.28
CA ALA A 247 4.66 -13.72 8.57
C ALA A 247 3.81 -12.45 8.55
N LYS A 248 4.32 -11.44 9.27
CA LYS A 248 3.95 -10.04 9.12
C LYS A 248 4.88 -9.37 8.12
N ALA A 249 4.31 -8.82 7.06
CA ALA A 249 5.03 -8.09 6.03
C ALA A 249 5.31 -6.64 6.49
N VAL A 250 6.51 -6.15 6.17
CA VAL A 250 6.93 -4.77 6.44
C VAL A 250 5.98 -3.78 5.75
N ASN A 251 5.62 -2.72 6.45
CA ASN A 251 4.87 -1.59 5.90
C ASN A 251 5.46 -0.25 6.33
N THR A 252 5.10 0.82 5.62
CA THR A 252 5.28 2.18 6.13
C THR A 252 4.43 2.34 7.40
N GLU A 253 5.02 2.81 8.49
CA GLU A 253 4.35 2.95 9.80
C GLU A 253 2.99 3.60 9.69
N TYR A 254 2.00 3.03 10.38
CA TYR A 254 0.63 3.53 10.42
C TYR A 254 0.07 3.81 9.02
N ASN A 255 0.31 2.86 8.11
CA ASN A 255 -0.13 2.83 6.71
C ASN A 255 0.30 4.00 5.80
N GLY A 256 1.34 4.73 6.17
CA GLY A 256 1.80 5.90 5.40
C GLY A 256 2.04 7.14 6.24
N ARG A 257 2.36 6.95 7.53
CA ARG A 257 2.68 8.00 8.52
C ARG A 257 1.50 8.93 8.85
N ALA A 258 0.28 8.56 8.46
CA ALA A 258 -1.01 9.25 8.73
C ALA A 258 -1.12 10.75 8.37
N GLY A 259 -0.07 11.39 7.86
CA GLY A 259 -0.03 12.83 7.64
C GLY A 259 0.10 13.63 8.94
N ASN A 260 0.15 14.97 8.81
CA ASN A 260 0.16 15.90 9.93
C ASN A 260 -1.13 16.74 9.89
N PRO A 261 -1.97 16.74 10.94
CA PRO A 261 -3.23 17.48 10.97
C PRO A 261 -3.05 18.99 11.19
N GLY A 262 -1.80 19.46 11.26
CA GLY A 262 -1.47 20.80 11.72
C GLY A 262 -1.54 20.88 13.25
N GLY A 263 -0.89 21.91 13.81
CA GLY A 263 -0.81 22.09 15.25
C GLY A 263 0.45 22.85 15.63
N ARG A 264 0.72 22.96 16.93
CA ARG A 264 1.85 23.72 17.47
C ARG A 264 3.17 22.96 17.48
N HIS A 265 3.16 21.65 17.26
CA HIS A 265 4.37 20.84 17.28
C HIS A 265 5.01 20.81 15.88
N ALA A 266 6.27 21.19 15.83
CA ALA A 266 7.12 21.15 14.65
C ALA A 266 8.32 20.22 14.89
N PRO A 267 8.89 19.62 13.83
CA PRO A 267 10.12 18.88 13.97
C PRO A 267 11.30 19.81 14.29
N ASP A 268 12.14 19.37 15.22
CA ASP A 268 13.45 19.96 15.54
C ASP A 268 14.49 19.59 14.47
N LYS A 269 14.27 18.45 13.79
CA LYS A 269 15.10 17.97 12.68
C LYS A 269 14.28 17.59 11.46
N VAL A 270 14.77 17.92 10.27
CA VAL A 270 14.05 17.68 9.02
C VAL A 270 14.73 16.61 8.18
N LEU A 271 13.89 15.80 7.53
CA LEU A 271 14.32 14.91 6.47
C LEU A 271 14.20 15.65 5.13
N PRO A 272 15.27 15.72 4.31
CA PRO A 272 15.17 16.25 2.96
C PRO A 272 14.13 15.50 2.12
N SER A 273 14.00 14.19 2.35
CA SER A 273 13.05 13.32 1.67
C SER A 273 12.67 12.10 2.48
N THR A 274 11.51 11.56 2.15
CA THR A 274 10.98 10.27 2.57
C THR A 274 10.73 9.36 1.37
N LEU A 275 11.22 9.73 0.18
CA LEU A 275 11.19 8.89 -1.01
C LEU A 275 12.01 7.62 -0.75
N GLY A 276 11.38 6.47 -0.96
CA GLY A 276 11.98 5.19 -0.66
C GLY A 276 12.03 4.82 0.82
N TYR A 277 11.55 5.68 1.73
CA TYR A 277 11.44 5.39 3.17
C TYR A 277 10.09 4.77 3.51
N GLN A 278 9.61 3.83 2.70
CA GLN A 278 8.41 3.05 3.01
C GLN A 278 8.69 1.99 4.09
N ARG A 279 9.25 2.44 5.22
CA ARG A 279 9.79 1.67 6.35
C ARG A 279 8.94 1.73 7.60
N SER A 280 9.18 0.76 8.46
CA SER A 280 8.69 0.70 9.84
C SER A 280 9.80 0.94 10.86
N THR A 281 9.49 1.54 12.01
CA THR A 281 10.48 1.72 13.09
C THR A 281 10.85 0.37 13.73
N TRP A 282 9.99 -0.64 13.66
CA TRP A 282 10.33 -2.02 14.03
C TRP A 282 10.95 -2.81 12.86
N GLY A 283 10.23 -2.86 11.73
CA GLY A 283 10.56 -3.74 10.61
C GLY A 283 11.72 -3.24 9.70
N GLY A 284 12.09 -1.97 9.79
CA GLY A 284 13.11 -1.36 8.94
C GLY A 284 12.61 -1.03 7.53
N ASN A 285 13.53 -0.73 6.61
CA ASN A 285 13.21 -0.32 5.23
C ASN A 285 13.31 -1.50 4.24
N PRO A 286 12.23 -1.84 3.51
CA PRO A 286 12.26 -2.81 2.42
C PRO A 286 12.88 -2.20 1.17
N ALA A 287 13.54 -3.01 0.36
CA ALA A 287 14.11 -2.60 -0.92
C ALA A 287 13.48 -3.37 -2.08
N ASN A 288 13.53 -2.78 -3.27
CA ASN A 288 13.05 -3.42 -4.49
C ASN A 288 13.93 -4.64 -4.81
N PRO A 289 13.35 -5.82 -5.13
CA PRO A 289 14.13 -7.01 -5.45
C PRO A 289 14.88 -6.92 -6.79
N TYR A 290 14.46 -6.04 -7.70
CA TYR A 290 15.11 -5.81 -8.99
C TYR A 290 16.28 -4.81 -8.90
N ASP A 291 16.21 -3.84 -7.98
CA ASP A 291 17.28 -2.87 -7.70
C ASP A 291 17.24 -2.44 -6.23
N THR A 292 18.16 -2.97 -5.41
CA THR A 292 18.16 -2.72 -3.96
C THR A 292 18.56 -1.28 -3.58
N THR A 293 18.93 -0.42 -4.54
CA THR A 293 19.07 1.03 -4.30
C THR A 293 17.72 1.76 -4.29
N ARG A 294 16.66 1.11 -4.79
CA ARG A 294 15.35 1.69 -5.03
C ARG A 294 14.30 1.19 -4.06
N SER A 295 13.27 2.02 -3.94
CA SER A 295 12.12 1.76 -3.10
C SER A 295 11.40 0.48 -3.51
N ALA A 296 11.07 -0.34 -2.51
CA ALA A 296 10.12 -1.42 -2.66
C ALA A 296 8.73 -0.96 -3.13
N SER A 297 8.32 0.30 -2.97
CA SER A 297 6.93 0.68 -3.18
C SER A 297 6.68 2.21 -3.20
N LEU A 298 5.54 2.64 -3.75
CA LEU A 298 4.96 3.96 -3.42
C LEU A 298 4.38 3.99 -1.98
N GLY A 299 4.32 2.82 -1.33
CA GLY A 299 3.91 2.59 0.04
C GLY A 299 2.40 2.45 0.16
N SER A 300 1.89 1.84 1.21
CA SER A 300 2.59 1.31 2.39
C SER A 300 2.71 -0.21 2.49
N SER A 301 2.05 -1.04 1.68
CA SER A 301 2.21 -2.53 1.77
C SER A 301 3.48 -3.05 1.08
N SER A 302 4.60 -2.38 1.33
CA SER A 302 5.88 -2.63 0.67
C SER A 302 6.34 -4.08 0.79
N GLY A 303 6.37 -4.62 2.01
CA GLY A 303 6.77 -6.00 2.28
C GLY A 303 5.82 -7.03 1.67
N SER A 304 4.53 -6.70 1.51
CA SER A 304 3.56 -7.59 0.87
C SER A 304 3.89 -7.77 -0.62
N GLY A 305 4.27 -6.70 -1.31
CA GLY A 305 4.72 -6.78 -2.70
C GLY A 305 6.06 -7.50 -2.84
N VAL A 306 7.04 -7.11 -2.02
CA VAL A 306 8.41 -7.68 -2.08
C VAL A 306 8.42 -9.16 -1.72
N SER A 307 7.67 -9.58 -0.68
CA SER A 307 7.68 -10.98 -0.23
C SER A 307 7.10 -11.94 -1.27
N VAL A 308 6.09 -11.53 -2.03
CA VAL A 308 5.55 -12.31 -3.15
C VAL A 308 6.54 -12.29 -4.32
N SER A 309 7.08 -11.11 -4.66
CA SER A 309 8.03 -10.95 -5.77
C SER A 309 9.30 -11.78 -5.59
N ALA A 310 9.88 -11.78 -4.39
CA ALA A 310 11.07 -12.55 -4.05
C ALA A 310 10.77 -14.00 -3.60
N ASN A 311 9.55 -14.51 -3.82
CA ASN A 311 9.07 -15.85 -3.42
C ASN A 311 9.40 -16.18 -1.95
N LEU A 312 9.25 -15.21 -1.04
CA LEU A 312 9.36 -15.40 0.41
C LEU A 312 8.05 -15.89 1.03
N VAL A 313 6.94 -15.76 0.28
CA VAL A 313 5.62 -16.36 0.53
C VAL A 313 4.96 -16.67 -0.82
N MET A 314 3.84 -17.41 -0.80
CA MET A 314 3.04 -17.67 -2.01
C MET A 314 2.07 -16.52 -2.31
N ALA A 315 1.45 -16.00 -1.26
CA ALA A 315 0.46 -14.94 -1.34
C ALA A 315 0.63 -13.96 -0.16
N SER A 316 0.19 -12.72 -0.36
CA SER A 316 0.12 -11.74 0.72
C SER A 316 -1.17 -10.95 0.68
N LEU A 317 -1.67 -10.59 1.86
CA LEU A 317 -2.68 -9.53 1.98
C LEU A 317 -2.01 -8.20 2.33
N GLY A 318 -2.38 -7.17 1.58
CA GLY A 318 -2.03 -5.76 1.79
C GLY A 318 -3.25 -4.92 2.15
N GLU A 319 -3.03 -3.64 2.42
CA GLU A 319 -4.10 -2.65 2.61
C GLU A 319 -3.81 -1.40 1.78
N GLU A 320 -4.87 -0.78 1.25
CA GLU A 320 -4.83 0.48 0.49
C GLU A 320 -5.76 1.59 0.98
N THR A 321 -5.14 2.70 1.40
CA THR A 321 -5.76 4.03 1.53
C THR A 321 -5.62 4.88 0.25
N ARG A 322 -4.45 4.79 -0.40
CA ARG A 322 -4.05 5.59 -1.56
C ARG A 322 -3.42 4.71 -2.64
N ALA A 323 -2.13 4.43 -2.53
CA ALA A 323 -1.41 3.56 -3.47
C ALA A 323 -0.89 2.29 -2.77
N SER A 324 -1.36 2.01 -1.56
CA SER A 324 -0.74 1.04 -0.66
C SER A 324 -0.87 -0.42 -1.03
N CYS A 325 -1.61 -0.78 -2.08
CA CYS A 325 -1.56 -2.11 -2.70
C CYS A 325 -1.08 -2.03 -4.15
N ARG A 326 -1.60 -1.07 -4.93
CA ARG A 326 -1.25 -0.91 -6.35
C ARG A 326 0.21 -0.49 -6.55
N GLY A 327 0.73 0.38 -5.68
CA GLY A 327 2.12 0.83 -5.68
C GLY A 327 3.11 -0.32 -5.44
N PRO A 328 2.99 -1.10 -4.35
CA PRO A 328 3.82 -2.29 -4.16
C PRO A 328 3.65 -3.33 -5.27
N ALA A 329 2.44 -3.55 -5.76
CA ALA A 329 2.24 -4.50 -6.85
C ALA A 329 2.95 -4.06 -8.14
N ASN A 330 2.87 -2.77 -8.48
CA ASN A 330 3.53 -2.18 -9.64
C ASN A 330 5.05 -2.22 -9.53
N HIS A 331 5.61 -1.80 -8.39
CA HIS A 331 7.07 -1.72 -8.22
C HIS A 331 7.76 -3.08 -8.11
N ASN A 332 7.03 -4.13 -7.71
CA ASN A 332 7.60 -5.47 -7.53
C ASN A 332 7.09 -6.50 -8.55
N ALA A 333 6.43 -6.04 -9.62
CA ALA A 333 5.92 -6.88 -10.69
C ALA A 333 5.09 -8.08 -10.21
N VAL A 334 4.15 -7.85 -9.29
CA VAL A 334 3.21 -8.87 -8.81
C VAL A 334 1.77 -8.52 -9.18
N ALA A 335 0.94 -9.55 -9.34
CA ALA A 335 -0.47 -9.38 -9.63
C ALA A 335 -1.22 -8.89 -8.39
N LEU A 336 -2.25 -8.09 -8.61
CA LEU A 336 -3.13 -7.58 -7.54
C LEU A 336 -4.59 -7.73 -7.96
N ILE A 337 -5.41 -8.25 -7.05
CA ILE A 337 -6.84 -7.94 -7.02
C ILE A 337 -7.07 -7.06 -5.81
N LEU A 338 -7.61 -5.87 -6.05
CA LEU A 338 -7.98 -4.90 -5.03
C LEU A 338 -9.49 -4.71 -5.11
N PRO A 339 -10.28 -5.45 -4.31
CA PRO A 339 -11.72 -5.36 -4.39
C PRO A 339 -12.27 -3.97 -4.07
N HIS A 340 -13.47 -3.71 -4.58
CA HIS A 340 -14.22 -2.53 -4.16
C HIS A 340 -14.34 -2.48 -2.64
N LYS A 341 -14.30 -1.27 -2.06
CA LYS A 341 -14.12 -1.07 -0.62
C LYS A 341 -15.09 -1.85 0.25
N SER A 342 -16.32 -2.04 -0.22
CA SER A 342 -17.36 -2.73 0.54
C SER A 342 -17.36 -4.26 0.41
N LEU A 343 -16.47 -4.83 -0.43
CA LEU A 343 -16.34 -6.28 -0.53
C LEU A 343 -15.56 -6.81 0.67
N LEU A 344 -14.29 -6.42 0.80
CA LEU A 344 -13.40 -6.88 1.87
C LEU A 344 -13.10 -5.72 2.84
N GLY A 345 -13.58 -5.87 4.06
CA GLY A 345 -13.26 -4.95 5.16
C GLY A 345 -11.77 -4.95 5.52
N PHE A 346 -11.37 -3.92 6.25
CA PHE A 346 -10.03 -3.77 6.82
C PHE A 346 -10.07 -3.27 8.27
N ASN A 347 -10.98 -2.34 8.59
CA ASN A 347 -10.97 -1.62 9.86
C ASN A 347 -11.49 -2.45 11.05
N GLY A 348 -11.99 -3.68 10.81
CA GLY A 348 -12.62 -4.50 11.84
C GLY A 348 -11.64 -5.17 12.81
N GLY A 349 -10.35 -5.26 12.44
CA GLY A 349 -9.30 -5.86 13.26
C GLY A 349 -7.92 -5.41 12.80
N ALA A 350 -7.77 -4.13 12.49
CA ALA A 350 -6.51 -3.53 12.07
C ALA A 350 -6.46 -2.04 12.42
N ILE A 351 -5.26 -1.48 12.45
CA ILE A 351 -5.04 -0.04 12.52
C ILE A 351 -4.91 0.49 11.09
N GLY A 352 -5.80 1.38 10.67
CA GLY A 352 -5.87 2.10 9.40
C GLY A 352 -5.34 3.52 9.43
N ALA A 353 -5.33 4.17 8.27
CA ALA A 353 -4.92 5.57 8.11
C ALA A 353 -6.13 6.47 7.86
N ASP A 354 -7.06 6.04 7.02
CA ASP A 354 -8.25 6.80 6.67
C ASP A 354 -9.38 5.83 6.39
N ILE A 355 -10.24 5.67 7.40
CA ILE A 355 -11.36 4.73 7.39
C ILE A 355 -12.23 4.86 6.14
N TYR A 356 -12.28 6.05 5.52
CA TYR A 356 -13.07 6.26 4.31
C TYR A 356 -12.46 5.53 3.13
N CYS A 357 -11.14 5.45 2.98
CA CYS A 357 -10.50 4.83 1.81
C CYS A 357 -9.96 3.42 2.06
N ASP A 358 -9.55 3.12 3.30
CA ASP A 358 -8.86 1.86 3.65
C ASP A 358 -9.63 0.61 3.19
N ARG A 359 -8.93 -0.30 2.49
CA ARG A 359 -9.48 -1.56 1.96
C ARG A 359 -8.39 -2.62 1.78
N SER A 360 -8.76 -3.88 1.90
CA SER A 360 -7.83 -5.01 1.78
C SER A 360 -7.55 -5.37 0.32
N GLY A 361 -6.29 -5.68 -0.01
CA GLY A 361 -5.86 -6.12 -1.34
C GLY A 361 -5.12 -7.46 -1.30
N ILE A 362 -5.19 -8.21 -2.39
CA ILE A 362 -4.58 -9.55 -2.52
C ILE A 362 -3.43 -9.48 -3.52
N LEU A 363 -2.23 -9.81 -3.07
CA LEU A 363 -1.02 -9.83 -3.89
C LEU A 363 -0.54 -11.28 -4.08
N CYS A 364 -0.43 -11.72 -5.32
CA CYS A 364 0.09 -13.03 -5.71
C CYS A 364 0.96 -12.90 -6.97
N ARG A 365 1.66 -13.97 -7.37
CA ARG A 365 2.38 -13.99 -8.67
C ARG A 365 1.42 -13.97 -9.87
N THR A 366 0.22 -14.51 -9.71
CA THR A 366 -0.77 -14.63 -10.79
C THR A 366 -2.14 -14.11 -10.36
N LEU A 367 -2.93 -13.63 -11.34
CA LEU A 367 -4.33 -13.23 -11.09
C LEU A 367 -5.22 -14.42 -10.71
N ALA A 368 -4.93 -15.61 -11.23
CA ALA A 368 -5.65 -16.82 -10.88
C ALA A 368 -5.52 -17.14 -9.39
N ASP A 369 -4.33 -16.99 -8.82
CA ASP A 369 -4.12 -17.17 -7.39
C ASP A 369 -4.75 -16.05 -6.58
N CYS A 370 -4.68 -14.79 -7.04
CA CYS A 370 -5.44 -13.71 -6.40
C CYS A 370 -6.94 -14.02 -6.33
N ALA A 371 -7.53 -14.51 -7.42
CA ALA A 371 -8.95 -14.83 -7.48
C ALA A 371 -9.34 -16.01 -6.57
N ARG A 372 -8.49 -17.05 -6.47
CA ARG A 372 -8.67 -18.15 -5.51
C ARG A 372 -8.65 -17.67 -4.07
N VAL A 373 -7.76 -16.73 -3.74
CA VAL A 373 -7.72 -16.13 -2.40
C VAL A 373 -8.98 -15.31 -2.13
N VAL A 374 -9.50 -14.54 -3.10
CA VAL A 374 -10.78 -13.83 -2.94
C VAL A 374 -11.90 -14.82 -2.61
N ASP A 375 -12.02 -15.92 -3.35
CA ASP A 375 -13.01 -16.97 -3.07
C ASP A 375 -12.85 -17.56 -1.66
N ALA A 376 -11.61 -17.81 -1.24
CA ALA A 376 -11.30 -18.33 0.09
C ALA A 376 -11.59 -17.33 1.23
N LEU A 377 -11.68 -16.02 0.96
CA LEU A 377 -12.00 -15.03 1.99
C LEU A 377 -13.49 -14.94 2.30
N LYS A 378 -14.35 -15.60 1.49
CA LYS A 378 -15.79 -15.62 1.71
C LYS A 378 -16.14 -16.55 2.87
N ASP A 379 -16.85 -16.02 3.86
CA ASP A 379 -17.55 -16.82 4.86
C ASP A 379 -18.78 -17.50 4.22
N PRO A 380 -19.01 -18.80 4.46
CA PRO A 380 -20.14 -19.51 3.84
C PRO A 380 -21.53 -19.00 4.30
N LEU A 381 -21.63 -18.36 5.47
CA LEU A 381 -22.90 -17.87 6.03
C LEU A 381 -23.04 -16.35 5.91
N ALA A 382 -22.02 -15.62 6.37
CA ALA A 382 -22.00 -14.16 6.44
C ALA A 382 -21.43 -13.50 5.17
N GLY A 383 -20.92 -14.28 4.21
CA GLY A 383 -20.25 -13.75 3.03
C GLY A 383 -18.99 -12.97 3.40
N TYR A 384 -18.90 -11.71 3.00
CA TYR A 384 -17.77 -10.84 3.36
C TYR A 384 -18.16 -9.78 4.39
N TYR A 385 -19.11 -10.08 5.26
CA TYR A 385 -19.54 -9.15 6.30
C TYR A 385 -18.58 -9.17 7.50
N ASP A 386 -18.18 -7.99 7.94
CA ASP A 386 -17.40 -7.79 9.16
C ASP A 386 -18.19 -6.85 10.10
N PRO A 387 -18.68 -7.33 11.24
CA PRO A 387 -19.45 -6.50 12.17
C PRO A 387 -18.63 -5.38 12.82
N ARG A 388 -17.30 -5.41 12.74
CA ARG A 388 -16.43 -4.35 13.27
C ARG A 388 -16.04 -3.32 12.20
N ASP A 389 -16.38 -3.55 10.92
CA ASP A 389 -16.15 -2.63 9.80
C ASP A 389 -17.48 -2.18 9.13
N PRO A 390 -17.93 -0.93 9.37
CA PRO A 390 -19.20 -0.45 8.84
C PRO A 390 -19.24 -0.38 7.30
N TYR A 391 -18.12 -0.41 6.59
CA TYR A 391 -18.16 -0.38 5.11
C TYR A 391 -18.62 -1.69 4.48
N THR A 392 -18.67 -2.77 5.27
CA THR A 392 -19.17 -4.07 4.83
C THR A 392 -20.70 -4.21 4.99
N THR A 393 -21.39 -3.21 5.58
CA THR A 393 -22.85 -3.19 5.76
C THR A 393 -23.57 -2.67 4.50
N VAL A 394 -23.42 -3.37 3.37
CA VAL A 394 -24.03 -2.98 2.09
C VAL A 394 -24.78 -4.13 1.42
N PRO A 395 -25.77 -3.84 0.55
CA PRO A 395 -26.37 -4.84 -0.33
C PRO A 395 -25.30 -5.59 -1.14
N ARG A 396 -25.42 -6.91 -1.22
CA ARG A 396 -24.42 -7.79 -1.84
C ARG A 396 -24.65 -8.08 -3.32
N SER A 397 -25.32 -7.16 -4.03
CA SER A 397 -25.60 -7.29 -5.47
C SER A 397 -24.34 -7.30 -6.34
N SER A 398 -23.19 -6.83 -5.83
CA SER A 398 -21.89 -6.87 -6.51
C SER A 398 -21.09 -8.16 -6.28
N VAL A 399 -21.59 -9.09 -5.46
CA VAL A 399 -20.91 -10.37 -5.20
C VAL A 399 -21.36 -11.39 -6.24
N LEU A 400 -20.41 -11.97 -6.96
CA LEU A 400 -20.71 -13.02 -7.93
C LEU A 400 -21.30 -14.25 -7.24
N SER A 401 -22.29 -14.88 -7.89
CA SER A 401 -22.84 -16.17 -7.49
C SER A 401 -21.90 -17.34 -7.81
N THR A 402 -20.96 -17.12 -8.73
CA THR A 402 -19.90 -18.07 -9.11
C THR A 402 -18.56 -17.68 -8.50
N PRO A 403 -17.63 -18.63 -8.31
CA PRO A 403 -16.29 -18.32 -7.82
C PRO A 403 -15.53 -17.36 -8.75
N TYR A 404 -14.82 -16.38 -8.21
CA TYR A 404 -13.99 -15.45 -8.97
C TYR A 404 -12.91 -16.21 -9.77
N ALA A 405 -12.33 -17.27 -9.20
CA ALA A 405 -11.31 -18.09 -9.86
C ALA A 405 -11.82 -18.78 -11.13
N SER A 406 -13.14 -18.99 -11.32
CA SER A 406 -13.66 -19.55 -12.58
C SER A 406 -13.53 -18.58 -13.75
N HIS A 407 -13.42 -17.28 -13.48
CA HIS A 407 -13.29 -16.23 -14.49
C HIS A 407 -11.83 -15.88 -14.81
N ALA A 408 -10.86 -16.39 -14.03
CA ALA A 408 -9.44 -16.13 -14.20
C ALA A 408 -8.70 -17.26 -14.96
N LYS A 409 -9.33 -17.83 -16.00
CA LYS A 409 -8.84 -19.01 -16.76
C LYS A 409 -8.50 -18.75 -18.23
N MET A 410 -8.51 -17.49 -18.67
CA MET A 410 -8.29 -17.16 -20.08
C MET A 410 -6.85 -17.47 -20.51
N SER A 411 -6.70 -18.12 -21.67
CA SER A 411 -5.42 -18.59 -22.22
C SER A 411 -4.47 -17.46 -22.67
N GLY A 412 -4.97 -16.23 -22.80
CA GLY A 412 -4.19 -15.10 -23.35
C GLY A 412 -3.76 -15.29 -24.81
N THR A 413 -4.41 -16.20 -25.55
CA THR A 413 -4.14 -16.45 -26.97
C THR A 413 -4.56 -15.25 -27.83
N PRO A 414 -4.01 -15.12 -29.06
CA PRO A 414 -4.46 -14.08 -29.96
C PRO A 414 -5.99 -14.10 -30.14
N GLY A 415 -6.64 -12.94 -30.08
CA GLY A 415 -8.10 -12.80 -30.16
C GLY A 415 -8.88 -13.18 -28.89
N ALA A 416 -8.22 -13.48 -27.76
CA ALA A 416 -8.92 -13.87 -26.53
C ALA A 416 -9.89 -12.80 -25.97
N LEU A 417 -9.72 -11.53 -26.33
CA LEU A 417 -10.59 -10.42 -25.97
C LEU A 417 -11.42 -9.89 -27.15
N THR A 418 -11.59 -10.67 -28.22
CA THR A 418 -12.48 -10.28 -29.33
C THR A 418 -13.90 -10.04 -28.82
N GLY A 419 -14.45 -8.87 -29.18
CA GLY A 419 -15.77 -8.42 -28.73
C GLY A 419 -15.76 -7.62 -27.42
N VAL A 420 -14.62 -7.56 -26.71
CA VAL A 420 -14.46 -6.73 -25.50
C VAL A 420 -14.06 -5.31 -25.90
N ARG A 421 -14.72 -4.31 -25.32
CA ARG A 421 -14.44 -2.88 -25.50
C ARG A 421 -13.77 -2.32 -24.25
N ILE A 422 -12.54 -1.80 -24.41
CA ILE A 422 -11.73 -1.27 -23.29
C ILE A 422 -11.48 0.22 -23.48
N GLY A 423 -11.85 1.01 -22.46
CA GLY A 423 -11.57 2.44 -22.42
C GLY A 423 -10.21 2.77 -21.81
N ILE A 424 -9.34 3.45 -22.56
CA ILE A 424 -8.04 3.96 -22.11
C ILE A 424 -8.24 5.33 -21.46
N VAL A 425 -7.84 5.45 -20.20
CA VAL A 425 -7.87 6.70 -19.43
C VAL A 425 -6.58 7.49 -19.69
N ARG A 426 -6.59 8.39 -20.68
CA ARG A 426 -5.41 9.17 -21.10
C ARG A 426 -4.95 10.21 -20.09
N GLU A 427 -5.84 10.67 -19.21
CA GLU A 427 -5.51 11.56 -18.08
C GLU A 427 -4.50 10.91 -17.11
N SER A 428 -4.39 9.57 -17.09
CA SER A 428 -3.35 8.84 -16.34
C SER A 428 -1.97 8.86 -17.00
N MET A 429 -1.90 9.29 -18.27
CA MET A 429 -0.72 9.21 -19.13
C MET A 429 -0.19 10.59 -19.57
N VAL A 430 -0.89 11.69 -19.27
CA VAL A 430 -0.41 13.04 -19.62
C VAL A 430 0.72 13.50 -18.72
N TYR A 431 1.65 14.30 -19.20
CA TYR A 431 2.73 14.86 -18.38
C TYR A 431 3.20 16.20 -18.97
N PRO A 432 3.90 17.05 -18.19
CA PRO A 432 4.40 18.32 -18.70
C PRO A 432 5.29 18.13 -19.95
N SER A 433 5.13 19.00 -20.93
CA SER A 433 5.94 18.98 -22.15
C SER A 433 7.44 19.00 -21.80
N GLY A 434 8.20 18.10 -22.41
CA GLY A 434 9.64 17.95 -22.19
C GLY A 434 10.05 17.14 -20.95
N SER A 435 9.11 16.64 -20.14
CA SER A 435 9.47 15.86 -18.96
C SER A 435 10.02 14.47 -19.32
N LYS A 436 11.30 14.25 -19.00
CA LYS A 436 11.99 12.97 -19.24
C LYS A 436 11.70 11.89 -18.20
N ALA A 437 11.27 12.25 -17.00
CA ALA A 437 11.00 11.30 -15.93
C ALA A 437 9.85 10.33 -16.28
N GLU A 438 8.81 10.83 -16.97
CA GLU A 438 7.59 10.06 -17.26
C GLU A 438 7.56 9.45 -18.66
N GLU A 439 8.25 10.07 -19.62
CA GLU A 439 8.26 9.68 -21.02
C GLU A 439 8.53 8.17 -21.23
N PRO A 440 9.53 7.53 -20.58
CA PRO A 440 9.80 6.11 -20.79
C PRO A 440 8.62 5.19 -20.43
N ILE A 441 8.03 5.38 -19.26
CA ILE A 441 6.95 4.51 -18.77
C ILE A 441 5.65 4.79 -19.51
N VAL A 442 5.31 6.05 -19.76
CA VAL A 442 4.11 6.40 -20.52
C VAL A 442 4.19 5.83 -21.94
N THR A 443 5.34 5.97 -22.60
CA THR A 443 5.56 5.43 -23.95
C THR A 443 5.45 3.91 -23.98
N ALA A 444 6.06 3.23 -23.01
CA ALA A 444 5.99 1.78 -22.90
C ALA A 444 4.55 1.30 -22.64
N ALA A 445 3.85 1.91 -21.69
CA ALA A 445 2.48 1.56 -21.34
C ALA A 445 1.48 1.80 -22.49
N ALA A 446 1.58 2.95 -23.18
CA ALA A 446 0.73 3.25 -24.33
C ALA A 446 0.94 2.24 -25.47
N ARG A 447 2.19 1.84 -25.71
CA ARG A 447 2.53 0.80 -26.68
C ARG A 447 1.99 -0.56 -26.27
N GLU A 448 2.18 -0.96 -25.01
CA GLU A 448 1.74 -2.25 -24.49
C GLU A 448 0.21 -2.39 -24.58
N ILE A 449 -0.53 -1.35 -24.20
CA ILE A 449 -1.99 -1.33 -24.32
C ILE A 449 -2.42 -1.54 -25.78
N LYS A 450 -1.83 -0.81 -26.72
CA LYS A 450 -2.19 -0.92 -28.14
C LYS A 450 -1.80 -2.29 -28.72
N THR A 451 -0.57 -2.75 -28.46
CA THR A 451 -0.03 -3.96 -29.07
C THR A 451 -0.56 -5.24 -28.43
N ILE A 452 -0.73 -5.27 -27.11
CA ILE A 452 -1.21 -6.45 -26.40
C ILE A 452 -2.73 -6.47 -26.32
N LEU A 453 -3.38 -5.45 -25.74
CA LEU A 453 -4.84 -5.47 -25.57
C LEU A 453 -5.56 -5.36 -26.92
N GLY A 454 -5.17 -4.36 -27.74
CA GLY A 454 -5.75 -4.14 -29.06
C GLY A 454 -5.28 -5.15 -30.10
N GLY A 455 -3.98 -5.22 -30.35
CA GLY A 455 -3.39 -6.01 -31.43
C GLY A 455 -3.44 -7.51 -31.21
N ARG A 456 -2.80 -8.01 -30.15
CA ARG A 456 -2.70 -9.45 -29.88
C ARG A 456 -4.03 -10.02 -29.37
N LEU A 457 -4.56 -9.46 -28.28
CA LEU A 457 -5.76 -10.00 -27.63
C LEU A 457 -7.05 -9.62 -28.37
N GLY A 458 -7.04 -8.60 -29.24
CA GLY A 458 -8.16 -8.29 -30.12
C GLY A 458 -9.30 -7.49 -29.48
N ALA A 459 -9.05 -6.79 -28.36
CA ALA A 459 -10.02 -5.88 -27.78
C ALA A 459 -10.19 -4.62 -28.65
N THR A 460 -11.40 -4.08 -28.73
CA THR A 460 -11.61 -2.74 -29.29
C THR A 460 -11.20 -1.70 -28.26
N LEU A 461 -10.33 -0.78 -28.66
CA LEU A 461 -9.82 0.28 -27.79
C LEU A 461 -10.52 1.60 -28.08
N THR A 462 -10.92 2.28 -27.01
CA THR A 462 -11.50 3.62 -27.02
C THR A 462 -10.67 4.51 -26.08
N GLU A 463 -10.43 5.79 -26.38
CA GLU A 463 -9.63 6.68 -25.52
C GLU A 463 -10.39 7.92 -25.07
N SER A 464 -10.16 8.32 -23.80
CA SER A 464 -10.58 9.62 -23.28
C SER A 464 -9.73 10.75 -23.85
N SER A 465 -10.23 11.99 -23.77
CA SER A 465 -9.51 13.16 -24.25
C SER A 465 -8.90 13.97 -23.11
N ASP A 466 -7.72 14.54 -23.35
CA ASP A 466 -7.10 15.53 -22.47
C ASP A 466 -6.34 16.55 -23.31
N PRO A 467 -6.32 17.86 -22.95
CA PRO A 467 -5.58 18.89 -23.68
C PRO A 467 -4.09 18.62 -23.85
N LEU A 468 -3.48 17.84 -22.94
CA LEU A 468 -2.07 17.45 -22.99
C LEU A 468 -1.84 16.11 -23.70
N TRP A 469 -2.90 15.43 -24.13
CA TRP A 469 -2.81 14.17 -24.87
C TRP A 469 -2.98 14.38 -26.36
N LYS A 470 -1.99 13.94 -27.14
CA LYS A 470 -2.14 13.86 -28.60
C LYS A 470 -2.95 12.62 -28.95
N ARG A 471 -4.14 12.83 -29.50
CA ARG A 471 -5.04 11.77 -29.98
C ARG A 471 -4.32 10.75 -30.87
N ASP A 472 -4.55 9.47 -30.61
CA ASP A 472 -4.13 8.37 -31.49
C ASP A 472 -5.19 8.19 -32.58
N PRO A 473 -4.87 8.41 -33.88
CA PRO A 473 -5.85 8.29 -34.95
C PRO A 473 -6.36 6.86 -35.15
N ASP A 474 -5.66 5.84 -34.63
CA ASP A 474 -6.04 4.43 -34.75
C ASP A 474 -6.94 3.96 -33.60
N VAL A 475 -7.27 4.84 -32.63
CA VAL A 475 -8.08 4.52 -31.47
C VAL A 475 -9.38 5.33 -31.52
N GLU A 476 -10.51 4.67 -31.25
CA GLU A 476 -11.81 5.33 -31.18
C GLU A 476 -11.81 6.38 -30.07
N ALA A 477 -12.36 7.58 -30.32
CA ALA A 477 -12.52 8.57 -29.25
C ALA A 477 -13.80 8.29 -28.46
N MET A 478 -13.76 8.44 -27.15
CA MET A 478 -14.94 8.37 -26.29
C MET A 478 -15.88 9.55 -26.56
N PRO A 479 -17.14 9.36 -27.01
CA PRO A 479 -18.09 10.47 -27.13
C PRO A 479 -18.47 11.11 -25.78
N THR A 480 -18.43 10.31 -24.71
CA THR A 480 -18.56 10.78 -23.31
C THR A 480 -17.30 10.40 -22.55
N ASP A 481 -16.34 11.31 -22.51
CA ASP A 481 -15.15 11.14 -21.67
C ASP A 481 -15.39 11.62 -20.23
N PHE A 482 -14.35 11.56 -19.41
CA PHE A 482 -14.44 11.93 -18.00
C PHE A 482 -14.71 13.42 -17.79
N ARG A 483 -14.20 14.31 -18.65
CA ARG A 483 -14.45 15.76 -18.57
C ARG A 483 -15.91 16.06 -18.80
N ARG A 484 -16.52 15.43 -19.82
CA ARG A 484 -17.95 15.56 -20.11
C ARG A 484 -18.81 14.97 -19.00
N ALA A 485 -18.43 13.81 -18.46
CA ALA A 485 -19.13 13.21 -17.33
C ALA A 485 -19.06 14.08 -16.07
N LEU A 486 -17.89 14.66 -15.76
CA LEU A 486 -17.72 15.61 -14.66
C LEU A 486 -18.55 16.88 -14.86
N ALA A 487 -18.56 17.46 -16.06
CA ALA A 487 -19.38 18.65 -16.37
C ALA A 487 -20.87 18.42 -16.08
N ARG A 488 -21.38 17.23 -16.40
CA ARG A 488 -22.77 16.83 -16.14
C ARG A 488 -23.07 16.56 -14.67
N LEU A 489 -22.13 15.95 -13.95
CA LEU A 489 -22.39 15.41 -12.61
C LEU A 489 -21.97 16.35 -11.47
N VAL A 490 -20.91 17.15 -11.64
CA VAL A 490 -20.41 18.07 -10.61
C VAL A 490 -21.49 19.05 -10.13
N PRO A 491 -22.25 19.73 -11.02
CA PRO A 491 -23.33 20.63 -10.62
C PRO A 491 -24.39 20.01 -9.69
N ILE A 492 -24.58 18.69 -9.76
CA ILE A 492 -25.64 17.97 -9.03
C ILE A 492 -25.10 17.30 -7.77
N VAL A 493 -23.97 16.60 -7.89
CA VAL A 493 -23.48 15.71 -6.83
C VAL A 493 -22.55 16.43 -5.86
N MET A 494 -21.73 17.36 -6.36
CA MET A 494 -20.72 18.05 -5.56
C MET A 494 -20.40 19.44 -6.13
N PRO A 495 -21.37 20.37 -6.18
CA PRO A 495 -21.19 21.69 -6.79
C PRO A 495 -20.08 22.51 -6.12
N ASP A 496 -19.84 22.30 -4.82
CA ASP A 496 -18.74 22.91 -4.05
C ASP A 496 -17.36 22.74 -4.69
N LEU A 497 -17.17 21.74 -5.56
CA LEU A 497 -15.94 21.58 -6.35
C LEU A 497 -15.61 22.85 -7.13
N LEU A 498 -16.59 23.45 -7.82
CA LEU A 498 -16.37 24.62 -8.67
C LEU A 498 -15.89 25.85 -7.87
N PHE A 499 -16.19 25.89 -6.57
CA PHE A 499 -15.83 26.97 -5.66
C PHE A 499 -14.50 26.73 -4.93
N ARG A 500 -13.78 25.64 -5.22
CA ARG A 500 -12.49 25.37 -4.56
C ARG A 500 -11.46 26.45 -4.87
N LEU A 501 -10.62 26.71 -3.87
CA LEU A 501 -9.42 27.53 -4.02
C LEU A 501 -8.18 26.64 -4.11
N GLY A 502 -7.24 27.03 -4.96
CA GLY A 502 -5.89 26.47 -4.98
C GLY A 502 -5.08 26.91 -3.76
N ARG A 503 -3.86 26.36 -3.64
CA ARG A 503 -2.94 26.67 -2.53
C ARG A 503 -2.49 28.14 -2.48
N ASP A 504 -2.57 28.83 -3.62
CA ASP A 504 -2.34 30.28 -3.72
C ASP A 504 -3.53 31.12 -3.25
N GLY A 505 -4.60 30.46 -2.80
CA GLY A 505 -5.83 31.09 -2.33
C GLY A 505 -6.71 31.64 -3.46
N ARG A 506 -6.44 31.30 -4.73
CA ARG A 506 -7.22 31.74 -5.90
C ARG A 506 -8.18 30.65 -6.37
N PRO A 507 -9.24 30.99 -7.13
CA PRO A 507 -10.13 30.01 -7.75
C PRO A 507 -9.37 28.91 -8.49
N LEU A 508 -9.65 27.65 -8.14
CA LEU A 508 -9.10 26.48 -8.82
C LEU A 508 -9.60 26.41 -10.27
N PHE A 509 -10.89 26.72 -10.48
CA PHE A 509 -11.53 26.76 -11.78
C PHE A 509 -11.70 28.22 -12.23
N LYS A 510 -10.70 28.74 -12.94
CA LYS A 510 -10.61 30.18 -13.28
C LYS A 510 -11.71 30.62 -14.24
N GLU A 511 -12.07 29.77 -15.20
CA GLU A 511 -13.10 30.02 -16.19
C GLU A 511 -14.49 30.11 -15.54
N PHE A 512 -14.74 29.27 -14.52
CA PHE A 512 -15.95 29.38 -13.72
C PHE A 512 -16.01 30.72 -12.98
N ALA A 513 -14.96 31.06 -12.23
CA ALA A 513 -14.89 32.35 -11.52
C ALA A 513 -14.97 33.55 -12.47
N ALA A 514 -14.44 33.45 -13.69
CA ALA A 514 -14.51 34.52 -14.68
C ALA A 514 -15.93 34.71 -15.25
N ALA A 515 -16.75 33.64 -15.29
CA ALA A 515 -18.09 33.66 -15.86
C ALA A 515 -19.17 34.16 -14.89
N ILE A 516 -18.99 33.94 -13.59
CA ILE A 516 -20.00 34.22 -12.58
C ILE A 516 -19.88 35.61 -11.94
N VAL A 517 -20.98 36.11 -11.40
CA VAL A 517 -21.02 37.29 -10.53
C VAL A 517 -20.15 37.12 -9.28
N PRO A 518 -19.70 38.21 -8.63
CA PRO A 518 -18.99 38.12 -7.34
C PRO A 518 -19.72 37.25 -6.32
N THR A 519 -19.08 36.14 -5.94
CA THR A 519 -19.63 35.07 -5.09
C THR A 519 -18.58 34.64 -4.07
N GLU A 520 -19.03 34.32 -2.85
CA GLU A 520 -18.16 33.81 -1.79
C GLU A 520 -17.78 32.34 -2.05
N PHE A 521 -16.48 32.05 -2.16
CA PHE A 521 -15.96 30.69 -2.40
C PHE A 521 -15.58 29.99 -1.09
N MET A 522 -15.14 30.79 -0.11
CA MET A 522 -14.84 30.40 1.26
C MET A 522 -15.15 31.61 2.15
N PRO A 523 -15.36 31.43 3.46
CA PRO A 523 -15.65 32.55 4.36
C PRO A 523 -14.68 33.73 4.19
N GLY A 524 -15.22 34.90 3.83
CA GLY A 524 -14.50 36.14 3.59
C GLY A 524 -13.73 36.21 2.26
N LYS A 525 -13.85 35.21 1.38
CA LYS A 525 -13.14 35.14 0.09
C LYS A 525 -14.12 35.16 -1.07
N ILE A 526 -14.30 36.35 -1.63
CA ILE A 526 -15.21 36.61 -2.76
C ILE A 526 -14.42 36.66 -4.07
N PHE A 527 -14.88 35.90 -5.06
CA PHE A 527 -14.35 35.89 -6.42
C PHE A 527 -15.50 35.93 -7.44
N GLY A 528 -15.23 36.32 -8.67
CA GLY A 528 -16.26 36.53 -9.68
C GLY A 528 -16.01 37.82 -10.45
N THR A 529 -15.93 37.74 -11.78
CA THR A 529 -15.79 38.93 -12.64
C THR A 529 -16.81 38.97 -13.77
N GLY A 530 -17.66 37.95 -13.86
CA GLY A 530 -18.64 37.80 -14.93
C GLY A 530 -20.03 38.26 -14.50
N THR A 531 -21.02 37.77 -15.24
CA THR A 531 -22.41 38.22 -15.13
C THR A 531 -23.40 37.09 -14.89
N MET A 532 -23.00 35.83 -15.06
CA MET A 532 -23.87 34.67 -14.83
C MET A 532 -24.08 34.46 -13.33
N GLN A 533 -25.29 34.04 -12.93
CA GLN A 533 -25.43 33.48 -11.58
C GLN A 533 -24.71 32.13 -11.53
N PRO A 534 -24.11 31.74 -10.39
CA PRO A 534 -23.44 30.43 -10.28
C PRO A 534 -24.36 29.25 -10.63
N ILE A 535 -25.65 29.34 -10.28
CA ILE A 535 -26.64 28.32 -10.62
C ILE A 535 -26.90 28.23 -12.12
N ASP A 536 -26.95 29.36 -12.83
CA ASP A 536 -27.15 29.39 -14.28
C ASP A 536 -25.93 28.82 -15.02
N TYR A 537 -24.72 29.11 -14.52
CA TYR A 537 -23.51 28.48 -15.03
C TYR A 537 -23.55 26.96 -14.81
N CYS A 538 -23.98 26.50 -13.63
CA CYS A 538 -24.11 25.08 -13.32
C CYS A 538 -25.09 24.37 -14.28
N VAL A 539 -26.24 24.98 -14.59
CA VAL A 539 -27.18 24.47 -15.59
C VAL A 539 -26.54 24.42 -16.98
N ALA A 540 -25.94 25.53 -17.42
CA ALA A 540 -25.31 25.62 -18.73
C ALA A 540 -24.16 24.60 -18.88
N LEU A 541 -23.38 24.35 -17.81
CA LEU A 541 -22.31 23.37 -17.79
C LEU A 541 -22.87 21.95 -17.91
N ALA A 542 -23.91 21.62 -17.13
CA ALA A 542 -24.50 20.29 -17.13
C ALA A 542 -25.16 19.95 -18.48
N GLU A 543 -25.75 20.93 -19.14
CA GLU A 543 -26.38 20.78 -20.46
C GLU A 543 -25.40 20.94 -21.64
N GLY A 544 -24.10 21.13 -21.36
CA GLY A 544 -23.06 21.28 -22.39
C GLY A 544 -23.18 22.56 -23.22
N GLN A 545 -23.87 23.59 -22.70
CA GLN A 545 -24.05 24.90 -23.33
C GLN A 545 -22.84 25.82 -23.13
N VAL A 546 -22.03 25.55 -22.10
CA VAL A 546 -20.71 26.19 -21.90
C VAL A 546 -19.61 25.12 -21.86
N ALA A 547 -18.41 25.50 -22.29
CA ALA A 547 -17.27 24.61 -22.18
C ALA A 547 -16.89 24.40 -20.70
N PRO A 548 -16.56 23.16 -20.29
CA PRO A 548 -16.04 22.92 -18.96
C PRO A 548 -14.70 23.64 -18.76
N PRO A 549 -14.37 24.10 -17.53
CA PRO A 549 -13.06 24.65 -17.20
C PRO A 549 -11.93 23.74 -17.68
N ALA A 550 -10.81 24.32 -18.14
CA ALA A 550 -9.74 23.55 -18.79
C ALA A 550 -9.15 22.45 -17.90
N ASN A 551 -9.15 22.65 -16.58
CA ASN A 551 -8.69 21.70 -15.56
C ASN A 551 -9.82 20.96 -14.83
N LEU A 552 -11.06 20.96 -15.34
CA LEU A 552 -12.12 20.10 -14.82
C LEU A 552 -11.92 18.66 -15.30
N ASP A 553 -11.00 17.97 -14.65
CA ASP A 553 -10.55 16.62 -14.98
C ASP A 553 -10.45 15.72 -13.73
N ILE A 554 -10.25 14.42 -13.97
CA ILE A 554 -10.22 13.40 -12.93
C ILE A 554 -8.99 13.42 -12.04
N ALA A 555 -7.95 14.21 -12.37
CA ALA A 555 -6.80 14.42 -11.51
C ALA A 555 -7.08 15.59 -10.55
N THR A 556 -7.54 16.72 -11.08
CA THR A 556 -7.80 17.96 -10.35
C THR A 556 -8.87 17.80 -9.26
N VAL A 557 -9.94 17.02 -9.53
CA VAL A 557 -11.02 16.82 -8.55
C VAL A 557 -10.62 15.98 -7.33
N GLN A 558 -9.48 15.28 -7.39
CA GLN A 558 -9.04 14.33 -6.34
C GLN A 558 -8.43 15.00 -5.12
N GLU A 559 -8.04 16.28 -5.21
CA GLU A 559 -7.44 16.97 -4.07
C GLU A 559 -8.44 17.02 -2.91
N GLN A 560 -7.99 16.61 -1.72
CA GLN A 560 -8.80 16.46 -0.52
C GLN A 560 -8.08 17.10 0.66
N GLU A 561 -8.86 17.70 1.55
CA GLU A 561 -8.37 18.06 2.87
C GLU A 561 -8.13 16.77 3.70
N LEU A 562 -7.16 16.82 4.61
CA LEU A 562 -6.95 15.72 5.55
C LEU A 562 -8.20 15.58 6.44
N ALA A 563 -8.68 14.34 6.60
CA ALA A 563 -9.79 14.06 7.51
C ALA A 563 -9.26 13.68 8.89
N MET A 564 -9.92 14.15 9.96
CA MET A 564 -9.47 13.92 11.33
C MET A 564 -9.79 12.51 11.87
N ALA A 565 -10.30 11.61 11.03
CA ALA A 565 -10.76 10.28 11.43
C ALA A 565 -9.64 9.33 11.88
N PHE A 566 -8.38 9.56 11.51
CA PHE A 566 -7.24 8.79 12.03
C PHE A 566 -7.19 8.83 13.56
N ARG A 567 -7.39 10.02 14.15
CA ARG A 567 -7.43 10.22 15.60
C ARG A 567 -8.59 9.51 16.30
N PHE A 568 -9.70 9.29 15.60
CA PHE A 568 -10.83 8.51 16.08
C PHE A 568 -10.56 7.01 15.99
N HIS A 569 -10.04 6.56 14.85
CA HIS A 569 -9.87 5.15 14.53
C HIS A 569 -8.87 4.46 15.45
N VAL A 570 -7.72 5.09 15.74
CA VAL A 570 -6.68 4.48 16.58
C VAL A 570 -7.20 4.14 18.01
N PRO A 571 -7.79 5.05 18.80
CA PRO A 571 -8.40 4.70 20.08
C PRO A 571 -9.55 3.69 19.98
N GLN A 572 -10.34 3.73 18.90
CA GLN A 572 -11.39 2.73 18.69
C GLN A 572 -10.78 1.32 18.57
N TYR A 573 -9.72 1.16 17.79
CA TYR A 573 -9.00 -0.11 17.68
C TYR A 573 -8.40 -0.51 19.04
N LEU A 574 -7.66 0.39 19.70
CA LEU A 574 -6.97 0.11 20.97
C LEU A 574 -7.94 -0.30 22.08
N SER A 575 -9.06 0.41 22.23
CA SER A 575 -10.10 0.08 23.22
C SER A 575 -10.77 -1.27 22.94
N ARG A 576 -11.05 -1.61 21.67
CA ARG A 576 -11.58 -2.93 21.28
C ARG A 576 -10.58 -4.04 21.58
N ARG A 577 -9.31 -3.85 21.23
CA ARG A 577 -8.23 -4.81 21.52
C ARG A 577 -8.07 -5.06 23.02
N ALA A 578 -8.11 -4.00 23.83
CA ALA A 578 -8.03 -4.12 25.28
C ALA A 578 -9.27 -4.80 25.88
N ALA A 579 -10.47 -4.53 25.36
CA ALA A 579 -11.69 -5.25 25.75
C ALA A 579 -11.60 -6.75 25.42
N ASP A 580 -11.00 -7.10 24.28
CA ASP A 580 -10.78 -8.49 23.88
C ASP A 580 -9.81 -9.21 24.84
N TRP A 581 -8.78 -8.52 25.32
CA TRP A 581 -7.87 -9.05 26.35
C TRP A 581 -8.53 -9.16 27.72
N LYS A 582 -9.32 -8.16 28.11
CA LYS A 582 -10.10 -8.17 29.36
C LYS A 582 -11.06 -9.36 29.41
N ALA A 583 -11.72 -9.67 28.30
CA ALA A 583 -12.59 -10.85 28.19
C ALA A 583 -11.84 -12.18 28.39
N ARG A 584 -10.51 -12.18 28.23
CA ARG A 584 -9.62 -13.33 28.47
C ARG A 584 -8.89 -13.27 29.82
N GLY A 585 -9.23 -12.31 30.68
CA GLY A 585 -8.62 -12.16 32.01
C GLY A 585 -7.27 -11.43 32.03
N PHE A 586 -6.87 -10.78 30.92
CA PHE A 586 -5.65 -9.98 30.85
C PHE A 586 -5.96 -8.49 30.78
N THR A 587 -4.99 -7.66 31.19
CA THR A 587 -5.10 -6.20 31.10
C THR A 587 -4.14 -5.68 30.04
N GLU A 588 -4.65 -4.89 29.11
CA GLU A 588 -3.86 -4.05 28.20
C GLU A 588 -4.16 -2.59 28.54
N THR A 589 -3.12 -1.83 28.88
CA THR A 589 -3.20 -0.43 29.32
C THR A 589 -2.98 0.56 28.19
N LEU A 590 -2.44 0.13 27.05
CA LEU A 590 -2.36 0.93 25.83
C LEU A 590 -3.74 0.98 25.16
N VAL A 591 -4.61 1.86 25.66
CA VAL A 591 -6.03 1.97 25.24
C VAL A 591 -6.38 3.28 24.54
N ASP A 592 -5.46 4.23 24.50
CA ASP A 592 -5.69 5.58 23.99
C ASP A 592 -4.46 6.12 23.23
N PHE A 593 -4.68 7.22 22.51
CA PHE A 593 -3.66 7.83 21.65
C PHE A 593 -2.49 8.44 22.42
N ARG A 594 -2.73 9.03 23.60
CA ARG A 594 -1.69 9.65 24.42
C ARG A 594 -0.73 8.58 24.94
N THR A 595 -1.28 7.47 25.43
CA THR A 595 -0.50 6.32 25.90
C THR A 595 0.29 5.69 24.75
N LEU A 596 -0.32 5.52 23.57
CA LEU A 596 0.39 5.08 22.37
C LEU A 596 1.57 6.00 22.06
N ASN A 597 1.34 7.31 21.99
CA ASN A 597 2.36 8.30 21.65
C ASN A 597 3.51 8.31 22.67
N ALA A 598 3.19 8.29 23.98
CA ALA A 598 4.19 8.26 25.06
C ALA A 598 5.06 6.99 25.07
N ARG A 599 4.58 5.90 24.46
CA ARG A 599 5.27 4.61 24.38
C ARG A 599 5.87 4.32 23.01
N SER A 600 5.74 5.23 22.05
CA SER A 600 6.21 5.05 20.67
C SER A 600 7.54 5.75 20.41
N LYS A 601 8.31 5.19 19.47
CA LYS A 601 9.40 5.88 18.78
C LYS A 601 9.09 5.98 17.29
N PHE A 602 9.69 6.97 16.65
CA PHE A 602 9.57 7.21 15.20
C PHE A 602 10.96 7.37 14.61
N TRP A 603 11.17 6.79 13.43
CA TRP A 603 12.44 6.89 12.71
C TRP A 603 12.75 8.31 12.21
N GLY A 604 11.78 9.20 12.17
CA GLY A 604 11.93 10.60 11.73
C GLY A 604 11.21 11.53 12.70
N ASP A 605 11.84 12.67 12.97
CA ASP A 605 11.33 13.65 13.93
C ASP A 605 10.03 14.34 13.49
N ASP A 606 9.83 14.44 12.19
CA ASP A 606 8.56 14.83 11.56
C ASP A 606 7.42 13.88 11.92
N GLY A 607 7.69 12.57 12.04
CA GLY A 607 6.72 11.59 12.50
C GLY A 607 6.33 11.79 13.97
N ARG A 608 7.32 12.04 14.85
CA ARG A 608 7.08 12.39 16.26
C ARG A 608 6.22 13.65 16.37
N ALA A 609 6.60 14.72 15.67
CA ALA A 609 5.87 15.99 15.72
C ALA A 609 4.43 15.83 15.20
N ALA A 610 4.23 15.12 14.09
CA ALA A 610 2.90 14.83 13.54
C ALA A 610 2.02 14.03 14.53
N PHE A 611 2.57 13.03 15.21
CA PHE A 611 1.82 12.26 16.22
C PHE A 611 1.44 13.10 17.44
N ARG A 612 2.28 14.06 17.85
CA ARG A 612 1.91 15.03 18.89
C ARG A 612 0.78 15.95 18.46
N ASN A 613 0.77 16.41 17.21
CA ASN A 613 -0.35 17.18 16.66
C ASN A 613 -1.64 16.33 16.61
N TRP A 614 -1.55 15.07 16.20
CA TRP A 614 -2.69 14.14 16.24
C TRP A 614 -3.25 13.94 17.66
N GLU A 615 -2.39 13.85 18.68
CA GLU A 615 -2.82 13.73 20.08
C GLU A 615 -3.76 14.88 20.50
N GLU A 616 -3.49 16.09 19.99
CA GLU A 616 -4.23 17.33 20.28
C GLU A 616 -5.54 17.49 19.48
N VAL A 617 -5.79 16.65 18.47
CA VAL A 617 -7.05 16.66 17.73
C VAL A 617 -8.19 16.16 18.63
N THR A 618 -9.19 17.01 18.86
CA THR A 618 -10.34 16.73 19.73
C THR A 618 -11.67 16.58 18.99
N ASP A 619 -11.77 17.08 17.75
CA ASP A 619 -12.98 17.02 16.92
C ASP A 619 -12.70 16.14 15.69
N PRO A 620 -13.55 15.15 15.38
CA PRO A 620 -13.41 14.36 14.16
C PRO A 620 -13.74 15.15 12.87
N ARG A 621 -14.28 16.37 12.99
CA ARG A 621 -14.53 17.29 11.88
C ARG A 621 -13.37 18.26 11.72
N ASN A 622 -13.26 18.83 10.52
CA ASN A 622 -12.36 19.96 10.30
C ASN A 622 -13.00 21.24 10.86
N PRO A 623 -12.21 22.25 11.27
CA PRO A 623 -12.72 23.53 11.77
C PRO A 623 -13.79 24.17 10.89
N LEU A 624 -14.74 24.87 11.52
CA LEU A 624 -15.77 25.62 10.80
C LEU A 624 -15.12 26.66 9.86
N GLY A 625 -15.60 26.72 8.62
CA GLY A 625 -15.03 27.57 7.57
C GLY A 625 -13.86 26.96 6.80
N GLN A 626 -13.44 25.73 7.14
CA GLN A 626 -12.54 24.92 6.32
C GLN A 626 -13.32 23.85 5.55
N ARG A 627 -12.66 23.27 4.53
CA ARG A 627 -13.18 22.12 3.79
C ARG A 627 -13.42 20.94 4.72
N GLN A 628 -14.61 20.35 4.65
CA GLN A 628 -15.03 19.28 5.53
C GLN A 628 -14.57 17.92 4.98
N GLY A 629 -13.39 17.46 5.42
CA GLY A 629 -12.73 16.29 4.85
C GLY A 629 -13.60 15.03 4.77
N VAL A 630 -14.41 14.76 5.79
CA VAL A 630 -15.36 13.63 5.81
C VAL A 630 -16.41 13.73 4.70
N ASN A 631 -17.09 14.87 4.61
CA ASN A 631 -18.14 15.10 3.60
C ASN A 631 -17.55 15.00 2.20
N GLU A 632 -16.36 15.58 2.00
CA GLU A 632 -15.66 15.49 0.73
C GLU A 632 -15.34 14.06 0.32
N ARG A 633 -15.01 13.16 1.27
CA ARG A 633 -14.77 11.74 0.93
C ARG A 633 -16.03 11.05 0.43
N ILE A 634 -17.16 11.29 1.09
CA ILE A 634 -18.43 10.64 0.74
C ILE A 634 -18.95 11.20 -0.59
N MET A 635 -19.00 12.53 -0.75
CA MET A 635 -19.46 13.16 -1.99
C MET A 635 -18.56 12.82 -3.17
N LEU A 636 -17.24 12.88 -3.00
CA LEU A 636 -16.32 12.55 -4.08
C LEU A 636 -16.44 11.08 -4.50
N ARG A 637 -16.59 10.14 -3.55
CA ARG A 637 -16.82 8.73 -3.89
C ARG A 637 -18.04 8.58 -4.79
N GLU A 638 -19.16 9.16 -4.39
CA GLU A 638 -20.41 9.05 -5.13
C GLU A 638 -20.29 9.67 -6.52
N LEU A 639 -19.65 10.85 -6.62
CA LEU A 639 -19.36 11.51 -7.89
C LEU A 639 -18.52 10.60 -8.81
N LEU A 640 -17.38 10.11 -8.33
CA LEU A 640 -16.45 9.33 -9.17
C LEU A 640 -17.07 8.01 -9.63
N ARG A 641 -17.84 7.31 -8.77
CA ARG A 641 -18.56 6.10 -9.17
C ARG A 641 -19.57 6.37 -10.29
N ARG A 642 -20.26 7.51 -10.24
CA ARG A 642 -21.20 7.91 -11.31
C ARG A 642 -20.47 8.32 -12.59
N VAL A 643 -19.34 8.99 -12.47
CA VAL A 643 -18.48 9.34 -13.60
C VAL A 643 -18.04 8.07 -14.33
N ASP A 644 -17.47 7.10 -13.63
CA ASP A 644 -17.06 5.81 -14.24
C ASP A 644 -18.23 5.09 -14.89
N MET A 645 -19.38 4.99 -14.21
CA MET A 645 -20.55 4.30 -14.76
C MET A 645 -21.11 5.02 -15.99
N MET A 646 -21.15 6.35 -15.99
CA MET A 646 -21.59 7.13 -17.15
C MET A 646 -20.64 6.90 -18.34
N VAL A 647 -19.33 6.96 -18.12
CA VAL A 647 -18.33 6.69 -19.16
C VAL A 647 -18.46 5.26 -19.67
N LEU A 648 -18.56 4.27 -18.80
CA LEU A 648 -18.70 2.87 -19.22
C LEU A 648 -19.98 2.63 -20.03
N ILE A 649 -21.13 3.14 -19.56
CA ILE A 649 -22.44 2.91 -20.20
C ILE A 649 -22.54 3.64 -21.54
N GLU A 650 -22.24 4.93 -21.59
CA GLU A 650 -22.46 5.76 -22.80
C GLU A 650 -21.45 5.46 -23.91
N ASN A 651 -20.32 4.83 -23.59
CA ASN A 651 -19.33 4.38 -24.59
C ASN A 651 -19.40 2.87 -24.86
N HIS A 652 -20.32 2.14 -24.22
CA HIS A 652 -20.47 0.68 -24.29
C HIS A 652 -19.14 -0.05 -24.00
N LEU A 653 -18.53 0.25 -22.86
CA LEU A 653 -17.25 -0.33 -22.44
C LEU A 653 -17.47 -1.46 -21.43
N ASP A 654 -16.64 -2.49 -21.52
CA ASP A 654 -16.60 -3.59 -20.55
C ASP A 654 -15.64 -3.30 -19.39
N ALA A 655 -14.58 -2.54 -19.66
CA ALA A 655 -13.56 -2.19 -18.68
C ALA A 655 -12.87 -0.87 -19.01
N LEU A 656 -12.21 -0.30 -17.99
CA LEU A 656 -11.28 0.81 -18.12
C LEU A 656 -9.85 0.33 -17.86
N VAL A 657 -8.89 0.85 -18.62
CA VAL A 657 -7.45 0.65 -18.40
C VAL A 657 -6.76 1.98 -18.19
N ARG A 658 -5.86 2.04 -17.21
CA ARG A 658 -5.12 3.25 -16.84
C ARG A 658 -3.72 2.92 -16.38
N LEU A 659 -2.80 3.87 -16.55
CA LEU A 659 -1.45 3.77 -16.02
C LEU A 659 -1.47 4.11 -14.52
N HIS A 660 -0.98 3.21 -13.66
CA HIS A 660 -1.01 3.45 -12.22
C HIS A 660 -0.06 4.57 -11.78
N THR A 661 1.18 4.52 -12.28
CA THR A 661 2.20 5.55 -12.06
C THR A 661 3.10 5.63 -13.29
N PRO A 662 3.47 6.84 -13.73
CA PRO A 662 4.44 7.03 -14.80
C PRO A 662 5.88 7.14 -14.28
N PHE A 663 6.12 6.91 -12.98
CA PHE A 663 7.44 6.98 -12.38
C PHE A 663 7.98 5.59 -12.05
N PRO A 664 9.30 5.36 -12.21
CA PRO A 664 9.93 4.16 -11.71
C PRO A 664 9.97 4.15 -10.18
N PRO A 665 10.32 3.01 -9.56
CA PRO A 665 10.66 2.99 -8.15
C PRO A 665 11.74 4.04 -7.81
N GLY A 666 11.41 5.01 -6.96
CA GLY A 666 12.33 6.08 -6.59
C GLY A 666 13.55 5.57 -5.83
N ARG A 667 14.69 6.26 -5.93
CA ARG A 667 15.89 5.94 -5.12
C ARG A 667 15.62 6.19 -3.65
N ILE A 668 16.05 5.26 -2.79
CA ILE A 668 15.90 5.40 -1.33
C ILE A 668 16.74 6.60 -0.87
N GLY A 669 16.10 7.59 -0.25
CA GLY A 669 16.73 8.85 0.18
C GLY A 669 16.96 9.87 -0.95
N GLY A 670 16.50 9.57 -2.17
CA GLY A 670 16.63 10.45 -3.34
C GLY A 670 15.64 11.62 -3.35
N ALA A 671 15.78 12.48 -4.36
CA ALA A 671 14.88 13.60 -4.59
C ALA A 671 13.54 13.14 -5.16
N TYR A 672 12.46 13.82 -4.74
CA TYR A 672 11.14 13.62 -5.31
C TYR A 672 11.05 14.11 -6.76
N GLN A 673 9.99 13.73 -7.45
CA GLN A 673 9.60 14.42 -8.68
C GLN A 673 9.26 15.88 -8.35
N PRO A 674 9.80 16.86 -9.09
CA PRO A 674 9.49 18.27 -8.88
C PRO A 674 8.00 18.55 -8.87
N GLY A 675 7.54 19.30 -7.86
CA GLY A 675 6.13 19.66 -7.67
C GLY A 675 5.22 18.54 -7.13
N LEU A 676 5.74 17.33 -6.92
CA LEU A 676 4.95 16.17 -6.49
C LEU A 676 5.55 15.51 -5.23
N PRO A 677 5.07 15.86 -4.02
CA PRO A 677 5.51 15.17 -2.80
C PRO A 677 5.15 13.68 -2.88
N GLY A 678 6.13 12.80 -2.62
CA GLY A 678 5.93 11.34 -2.59
C GLY A 678 5.84 10.66 -3.95
N ASN A 679 6.11 11.35 -5.07
CA ASN A 679 6.00 10.83 -6.45
C ASN A 679 4.62 10.24 -6.77
N LEU A 680 3.57 10.74 -6.12
CA LEU A 680 2.18 10.37 -6.38
C LEU A 680 1.48 11.49 -7.13
N ARG A 681 0.79 11.13 -8.21
CA ARG A 681 -0.11 12.06 -8.90
C ARG A 681 -1.47 12.03 -8.24
N LEU A 682 -2.20 13.14 -8.35
CA LEU A 682 -3.57 13.21 -7.84
C LEU A 682 -4.46 12.13 -8.48
N GLU A 683 -4.25 11.86 -9.77
CA GLU A 683 -4.92 10.79 -10.51
C GLU A 683 -4.78 9.41 -9.81
N THR A 684 -3.64 9.13 -9.19
CA THR A 684 -3.41 7.85 -8.49
C THR A 684 -4.40 7.64 -7.33
N PHE A 685 -5.03 8.71 -6.82
CA PHE A 685 -6.01 8.63 -5.73
C PHE A 685 -7.41 8.23 -6.21
N TYR A 686 -7.66 8.19 -7.53
CA TYR A 686 -8.98 7.92 -8.12
C TYR A 686 -9.61 6.64 -7.57
N GLY A 687 -8.90 5.51 -7.72
CA GLY A 687 -9.39 4.19 -7.33
C GLY A 687 -9.86 4.10 -5.87
N PRO A 688 -9.04 4.49 -4.87
CA PRO A 688 -9.43 4.52 -3.46
C PRO A 688 -10.54 5.52 -3.12
N ASN A 689 -10.54 6.69 -3.78
CA ASN A 689 -11.59 7.69 -3.57
C ASN A 689 -12.94 7.17 -4.07
N ALA A 690 -12.96 6.59 -5.26
CA ALA A 690 -14.14 5.94 -5.85
C ALA A 690 -14.48 4.60 -5.16
N GLY A 691 -13.52 3.94 -4.52
CA GLY A 691 -13.67 2.64 -3.87
C GLY A 691 -13.90 1.49 -4.84
N LEU A 692 -13.28 1.51 -6.03
CA LEU A 692 -13.52 0.58 -7.15
C LEU A 692 -12.90 -0.80 -6.95
N THR A 693 -13.38 -1.79 -7.68
CA THR A 693 -12.56 -2.99 -7.90
C THR A 693 -11.48 -2.67 -8.93
N GLU A 694 -10.23 -2.90 -8.58
CA GLU A 694 -9.07 -2.71 -9.45
C GLU A 694 -8.28 -4.00 -9.57
N ILE A 695 -7.77 -4.24 -10.77
CA ILE A 695 -6.85 -5.34 -11.06
C ILE A 695 -5.56 -4.71 -11.55
N LEU A 696 -4.42 -5.10 -10.96
CA LEU A 696 -3.11 -4.71 -11.48
C LEU A 696 -2.47 -5.90 -12.18
N ILE A 697 -2.04 -5.66 -13.42
CA ILE A 697 -1.30 -6.60 -14.24
C ILE A 697 0.10 -6.01 -14.44
N PRO A 698 1.18 -6.71 -14.03
CA PRO A 698 2.54 -6.32 -14.38
C PRO A 698 2.69 -6.25 -15.90
N ALA A 699 3.06 -5.08 -16.43
CA ALA A 699 3.08 -4.81 -17.86
C ALA A 699 4.44 -4.25 -18.29
N GLY A 700 5.34 -5.16 -18.66
CA GLY A 700 6.67 -4.84 -19.19
C GLY A 700 7.62 -4.17 -18.19
N TYR A 701 8.80 -3.79 -18.69
CA TYR A 701 9.85 -3.10 -17.94
C TYR A 701 10.45 -1.99 -18.80
N VAL A 702 10.90 -0.92 -18.13
CA VAL A 702 11.77 0.09 -18.74
C VAL A 702 13.15 -0.04 -18.12
N THR A 703 14.19 0.02 -18.96
CA THR A 703 15.59 -0.06 -18.51
C THR A 703 16.25 1.30 -18.38
N THR A 704 15.60 2.37 -18.85
CA THR A 704 16.14 3.74 -18.81
C THR A 704 15.18 4.64 -18.05
N VAL A 705 15.71 5.34 -17.05
CA VAL A 705 14.95 6.29 -16.24
C VAL A 705 15.71 7.60 -16.05
N TYR A 706 15.01 8.63 -15.58
CA TYR A 706 15.56 9.94 -15.31
C TYR A 706 15.23 10.32 -13.87
N ASP A 707 16.13 9.97 -12.94
CA ASP A 707 15.93 10.22 -11.53
C ASP A 707 16.13 11.72 -11.22
N PRO A 708 15.18 12.38 -10.55
CA PRO A 708 15.36 13.74 -10.06
C PRO A 708 16.57 13.85 -9.13
N VAL A 709 17.19 15.02 -9.09
CA VAL A 709 18.34 15.31 -8.22
C VAL A 709 18.02 16.44 -7.25
N TRP A 710 18.86 16.58 -6.23
CA TRP A 710 18.73 17.65 -5.26
C TRP A 710 19.38 18.94 -5.76
N ALA A 711 18.76 20.07 -5.43
CA ALA A 711 19.40 21.37 -5.44
C ALA A 711 19.12 22.06 -4.09
N LEU A 712 20.07 22.88 -3.62
CA LEU A 712 19.84 23.75 -2.49
C LEU A 712 18.92 24.92 -2.95
N SER A 713 17.93 25.28 -2.15
CA SER A 713 17.05 26.40 -2.44
C SER A 713 17.83 27.72 -2.52
N PRO A 714 17.33 28.75 -3.24
CA PRO A 714 18.04 30.03 -3.39
C PRO A 714 18.37 30.73 -2.06
N ASP A 715 17.55 30.51 -1.02
CA ASP A 715 17.76 31.04 0.33
C ASP A 715 18.64 30.15 1.22
N GLY A 716 19.09 28.99 0.73
CA GLY A 716 19.97 28.08 1.46
C GLY A 716 19.29 27.26 2.57
N THR A 717 17.96 27.30 2.70
CA THR A 717 17.26 26.75 3.88
C THR A 717 16.66 25.35 3.67
N ARG A 718 16.54 24.87 2.43
CA ARG A 718 15.93 23.58 2.12
C ARG A 718 16.49 22.96 0.85
N TYR A 719 16.43 21.64 0.79
CA TYR A 719 16.67 20.92 -0.46
C TYR A 719 15.39 20.84 -1.29
N VAL A 720 15.50 21.17 -2.57
CA VAL A 720 14.40 21.11 -3.53
C VAL A 720 14.73 20.11 -4.64
N PRO A 721 13.75 19.32 -5.09
CA PRO A 721 13.94 18.44 -6.23
C PRO A 721 14.05 19.25 -7.53
N VAL A 722 14.96 18.85 -8.41
CA VAL A 722 15.07 19.36 -9.79
C VAL A 722 15.02 18.21 -10.79
N PRO A 723 14.41 18.42 -11.98
CA PRO A 723 14.42 17.41 -13.03
C PRO A 723 15.86 17.08 -13.46
N SER A 724 16.05 15.89 -13.99
CA SER A 724 17.31 15.46 -14.59
C SER A 724 17.05 15.00 -16.02
N ASP A 725 17.90 15.41 -16.95
CA ASP A 725 17.94 14.87 -18.32
C ASP A 725 19.02 13.79 -18.46
N THR A 726 19.67 13.40 -17.35
CA THR A 726 20.69 12.35 -17.35
C THR A 726 20.03 10.98 -17.24
N PRO A 727 20.13 10.12 -18.27
CA PRO A 727 19.57 8.78 -18.21
C PRO A 727 20.35 7.92 -17.21
N THR A 728 19.62 7.15 -16.41
CA THR A 728 20.13 6.06 -15.56
C THR A 728 19.62 4.75 -16.11
N THR A 729 20.52 3.78 -16.28
CA THR A 729 20.13 2.40 -16.60
C THR A 729 19.76 1.65 -15.33
N ILE A 730 18.59 1.01 -15.32
CA ILE A 730 18.15 0.09 -14.26
C ILE A 730 18.38 -1.36 -14.77
N PRO A 731 18.92 -2.25 -13.93
CA PRO A 731 19.15 -3.65 -14.26
C PRO A 731 17.88 -4.45 -14.62
#